data_AF-F8NCJ8-F1
#
_entry.id   AF-F8NCJ8-F1
#
_cell.length_a   1.000
_cell.length_b   1.000
_cell.length_c   1.000
_cell.angle_alpha   90.00
_cell.angle_beta   90.00
_cell.angle_gamma   90.00
#
_symmetry.space_group_name_H-M   'P 1'
#
loop_
_entity.id
_entity.type
_entity.pdbx_description
1 polymer ?
#
loop_
_entity_poly.entity_id
_entity_poly.type
_entity_poly.pdbx_seq_one_letter_code
_entity_poly.pdbx_strand_id
1 'polypeptide(L)'
;MLLPLLASVLIAIPIQTMAQGQDASYNWVGNSISDFINSGDTDMSTVYLYNVGTGKYLNIGSNWGTSVSAYAVGMPVILTANADGTYQIQGSLTTSDGKYLGFPNPPSMPTTQNQPDWDRVYSDRTSANANINWTITETSSGSKTYTLYCYNGSDAVMGGNRYLIVSNKQSSSNRLDLVYPTSTGGYEANAEWKFVTLKDMKDAFKAQFASNESPADATFLVDDQDMNRSNRKVGEWQASGFNYSMNSSYSFDQGASYTYYVGMGNKWTANDDYQRQYGSYWIGSIRNLGNDSHANGTLTQAVTVLKKGWYKLSCDGFCSPGAGSNMKAYLFANAANSTEGRSNVSAELNIFGNDFTYTAADLIKVNVASDVPNESPYIKAAKLFETGAYNNSILVYVPSDNTRLNIGIKVENSTEDLDWTAFDNFQLKYCGDNDMVLDEGQISLEYLSKQELSPSNAYTLILKRTMTPGLWSSITLPVALTAAQFKTAFGDHAKLARLKGQDEDIPTRIDFESVDLSDDGATVIVPSQLYIMQSTRTANVTTGNYSKDLNDHTQITVAAPYFTINNVVLASMPEATFAETPKTTSTEAGSIQFCGTQINQTANFVPAQSYVLGGNNGKWYHTTSALPIKGFRCWIATNTSGASPAKAVTFAIDGKTEGEVTAIQGQELDAQPARTDAAVYNLQGQKVASDALDLDRLPAGIYIVSHRKVAIK
;
A
#
# COMPACT_ATOMS: atom_id res chain seq x y z
N MET A 1 66.42 4.54 28.05
CA MET A 1 65.21 4.97 28.77
C MET A 1 64.49 5.98 27.90
N LEU A 2 63.55 5.53 27.06
CA LEU A 2 62.51 6.34 26.38
C LEU A 2 61.59 5.34 25.65
N LEU A 3 60.36 5.21 26.15
CA LEU A 3 59.25 4.43 25.58
C LEU A 3 58.67 5.17 24.36
N PRO A 4 58.18 4.49 23.30
CA PRO A 4 57.31 5.09 22.31
C PRO A 4 55.83 5.00 22.76
N LEU A 5 55.12 6.11 22.61
CA LEU A 5 53.68 6.24 22.88
C LEU A 5 52.91 5.68 21.68
N LEU A 6 52.15 4.60 21.88
CA LEU A 6 51.15 4.13 20.92
C LEU A 6 49.94 5.07 20.98
N ALA A 7 49.64 5.75 19.87
CA ALA A 7 48.38 6.47 19.70
C ALA A 7 47.31 5.47 19.23
N SER A 8 46.42 5.09 20.14
CA SER A 8 45.21 4.32 19.84
C SER A 8 44.19 5.25 19.19
N VAL A 9 43.95 5.09 17.89
CA VAL A 9 42.79 5.67 17.21
C VAL A 9 41.55 4.93 17.73
N LEU A 10 40.76 5.59 18.57
CA LEU A 10 39.42 5.11 18.91
C LEU A 10 38.58 5.20 17.64
N ILE A 11 38.31 4.06 17.01
CA ILE A 11 37.21 3.92 16.06
C ILE A 11 35.94 4.16 16.87
N ALA A 12 35.35 5.34 16.72
CA ALA A 12 34.01 5.62 17.23
C ALA A 12 33.05 4.73 16.45
N ILE A 13 32.70 3.58 17.03
CA ILE A 13 31.54 2.79 16.59
C ILE A 13 30.35 3.75 16.72
N PRO A 14 29.58 4.01 15.64
CA PRO A 14 28.36 4.79 15.76
C PRO A 14 27.46 4.06 16.75
N ILE A 15 27.28 4.64 17.93
CA ILE A 15 26.26 4.21 18.87
C ILE A 15 24.95 4.34 18.10
N GLN A 16 24.28 3.22 17.85
CA GLN A 16 22.91 3.22 17.34
C GLN A 16 22.10 4.10 18.28
N THR A 17 21.82 5.34 17.86
CA THR A 17 20.94 6.24 18.60
C THR A 17 19.54 5.67 18.48
N MET A 18 19.16 4.82 19.43
CA MET A 18 17.78 4.40 19.59
C MET A 18 16.94 5.64 19.88
N ALA A 19 15.77 5.74 19.26
CA ALA A 19 14.81 6.77 19.63
C ALA A 19 14.41 6.52 21.08
N GLN A 20 14.32 7.57 21.89
CA GLN A 20 14.11 7.47 23.34
C GLN A 20 12.82 6.70 23.72
N GLY A 21 11.84 6.61 22.80
CA GLY A 21 10.56 5.93 22.99
C GLY A 21 10.49 4.45 22.57
N GLN A 22 11.52 3.89 21.94
CA GLN A 22 11.51 2.50 21.44
C GLN A 22 12.59 1.62 22.11
N ASP A 23 12.30 0.32 22.23
CA ASP A 23 13.27 -0.67 22.72
C ASP A 23 14.22 -1.17 21.63
N ALA A 24 15.11 -2.11 21.98
CA ALA A 24 16.08 -2.70 21.05
C ALA A 24 15.45 -3.56 19.93
N SER A 25 14.16 -3.88 20.05
CA SER A 25 13.36 -4.53 19.00
C SER A 25 12.44 -3.55 18.27
N TYR A 26 12.65 -2.24 18.46
CA TYR A 26 11.89 -1.13 17.87
C TYR A 26 10.42 -1.07 18.28
N ASN A 27 10.03 -1.78 19.34
CA ASN A 27 8.69 -1.69 19.89
C ASN A 27 8.58 -0.47 20.80
N TRP A 28 7.39 0.13 20.88
CA TRP A 28 7.13 1.23 21.80
C TRP A 28 7.32 0.79 23.25
N VAL A 29 8.14 1.53 24.01
CA VAL A 29 8.31 1.32 25.45
C VAL A 29 7.06 1.79 26.20
N GLY A 30 6.43 2.89 25.74
CA GLY A 30 5.32 3.55 26.42
C GLY A 30 5.79 4.53 27.49
N ASN A 31 4.86 5.32 28.02
CA ASN A 31 5.13 6.38 29.00
C ASN A 31 4.35 6.20 30.30
N SER A 32 4.93 6.69 31.40
CA SER A 32 4.22 6.82 32.67
C SER A 32 3.20 7.94 32.54
N ILE A 33 1.98 7.79 33.08
CA ILE A 33 0.95 8.85 33.00
C ILE A 33 1.46 10.17 33.60
N SER A 34 2.21 10.10 34.71
CA SER A 34 2.83 11.25 35.37
C SER A 34 3.77 12.06 34.47
N ASP A 35 4.37 11.43 33.47
CA ASP A 35 5.40 12.04 32.63
C ASP A 35 4.77 12.98 31.59
N PHE A 36 3.55 12.69 31.13
CA PHE A 36 2.89 13.47 30.06
C PHE A 36 1.68 14.29 30.50
N ILE A 37 0.89 13.82 31.48
CA ILE A 37 -0.46 14.36 31.75
C ILE A 37 -0.48 15.84 32.17
N ASN A 38 0.58 16.30 32.85
CA ASN A 38 0.73 17.69 33.29
C ASN A 38 1.87 18.42 32.56
N SER A 39 2.35 17.85 31.45
CA SER A 39 3.41 18.48 30.68
C SER A 39 2.92 19.78 30.05
N GLY A 40 3.73 20.84 30.15
CA GLY A 40 3.50 22.08 29.41
C GLY A 40 3.93 22.01 27.94
N ASP A 41 4.62 20.94 27.54
CA ASP A 41 4.99 20.67 26.15
C ASP A 41 3.86 19.89 25.45
N THR A 42 3.35 20.45 24.36
CA THR A 42 2.29 19.86 23.53
C THR A 42 2.70 18.52 22.94
N ASP A 43 3.98 18.33 22.57
CA ASP A 43 4.46 17.08 21.99
C ASP A 43 4.49 15.95 23.03
N MET A 44 4.74 16.31 24.28
CA MET A 44 4.68 15.36 25.40
C MET A 44 3.24 15.07 25.81
N SER A 45 2.40 16.09 25.96
CA SER A 45 1.02 15.96 26.46
C SER A 45 0.03 15.37 25.44
N THR A 46 0.35 15.43 24.14
CA THR A 46 -0.41 14.75 23.09
C THR A 46 0.06 13.30 22.97
N VAL A 47 -0.86 12.35 23.12
CA VAL A 47 -0.53 10.91 23.13
C VAL A 47 -1.40 10.10 22.17
N TYR A 48 -0.93 8.92 21.82
CA TYR A 48 -1.61 7.91 21.03
C TYR A 48 -1.70 6.63 21.85
N LEU A 49 -2.88 6.00 21.87
CA LEU A 49 -3.05 4.70 22.53
C LEU A 49 -2.65 3.59 21.55
N TYR A 50 -1.54 2.92 21.83
CA TYR A 50 -1.01 1.79 21.07
C TYR A 50 -1.37 0.47 21.74
N ASN A 51 -2.03 -0.44 21.03
CA ASN A 51 -2.41 -1.75 21.54
C ASN A 51 -1.24 -2.73 21.45
N VAL A 52 -0.91 -3.38 22.55
CA VAL A 52 0.26 -4.28 22.63
C VAL A 52 0.06 -5.54 21.78
N GLY A 53 -1.13 -6.14 21.81
CA GLY A 53 -1.39 -7.43 21.14
C GLY A 53 -1.47 -7.35 19.62
N THR A 54 -1.91 -6.21 19.07
CA THR A 54 -2.14 -6.05 17.63
C THR A 54 -1.18 -5.10 16.93
N GLY A 55 -0.44 -4.28 17.69
CA GLY A 55 0.42 -3.24 17.15
C GLY A 55 -0.33 -2.10 16.44
N LYS A 56 -1.65 -2.01 16.63
CA LYS A 56 -2.52 -0.96 16.07
C LYS A 56 -2.78 0.12 17.10
N TYR A 57 -3.26 1.27 16.64
CA TYR A 57 -3.61 2.40 17.50
C TYR A 57 -5.12 2.53 17.66
N LEU A 58 -5.55 3.12 18.76
CA LEU A 58 -6.92 3.60 18.90
C LEU A 58 -7.19 4.69 17.86
N ASN A 59 -8.26 4.51 17.09
CA ASN A 59 -8.72 5.47 16.09
C ASN A 59 -10.25 5.61 16.14
N ILE A 60 -10.77 6.60 15.42
CA ILE A 60 -12.19 6.78 15.13
C ILE A 60 -12.54 5.92 13.92
N GLY A 61 -13.78 5.44 13.87
CA GLY A 61 -14.33 4.75 12.70
C GLY A 61 -14.92 3.42 13.14
N SER A 62 -16.23 3.36 13.29
CA SER A 62 -17.08 2.18 13.53
C SER A 62 -18.53 2.67 13.36
N ASN A 63 -19.50 2.19 14.14
CA ASN A 63 -20.86 2.69 14.14
C ASN A 63 -20.93 4.22 14.23
N TRP A 64 -21.83 4.79 13.43
CA TRP A 64 -21.99 6.23 13.20
C TRP A 64 -20.73 6.97 12.69
N GLY A 65 -19.60 6.30 12.51
CA GLY A 65 -18.32 6.94 12.21
C GLY A 65 -17.74 7.72 13.39
N THR A 66 -18.31 7.59 14.60
CA THR A 66 -17.84 8.30 15.80
C THR A 66 -17.52 7.38 16.97
N SER A 67 -17.91 6.10 16.88
CA SER A 67 -17.38 5.05 17.74
C SER A 67 -15.96 4.64 17.33
N VAL A 68 -15.22 4.12 18.30
CA VAL A 68 -13.78 3.85 18.17
C VAL A 68 -13.50 2.43 17.65
N SER A 69 -12.35 2.29 17.01
CA SER A 69 -11.76 1.03 16.53
C SER A 69 -10.26 1.02 16.76
N ALA A 70 -9.60 -0.11 16.46
CA ALA A 70 -8.15 -0.16 16.34
C ALA A 70 -7.73 -0.17 14.86
N TYR A 71 -6.81 0.71 14.48
CA TYR A 71 -6.38 0.90 13.10
C TYR A 71 -4.87 1.15 12.97
N ALA A 72 -4.35 1.17 11.74
CA ALA A 72 -2.93 1.37 11.47
C ALA A 72 -2.44 2.78 11.86
N VAL A 73 -3.34 3.76 11.87
CA VAL A 73 -3.08 5.16 12.23
C VAL A 73 -3.82 5.48 13.52
N GLY A 74 -3.18 6.20 14.44
CA GLY A 74 -3.76 6.59 15.71
C GLY A 74 -4.41 7.97 15.70
N MET A 75 -5.54 8.09 16.38
CA MET A 75 -6.10 9.40 16.74
C MET A 75 -5.28 10.00 17.90
N PRO A 76 -4.86 11.28 17.82
CA PRO A 76 -4.25 11.95 18.95
C PRO A 76 -5.28 12.16 20.08
N VAL A 77 -4.86 11.93 21.32
CA VAL A 77 -5.69 12.15 22.50
C VAL A 77 -4.97 12.99 23.56
N ILE A 78 -5.77 13.64 24.40
CA ILE A 78 -5.31 14.39 25.57
C ILE A 78 -5.97 13.78 26.81
N LEU A 79 -5.19 13.54 27.85
CA LEU A 79 -5.64 12.98 29.11
C LEU A 79 -5.75 14.07 30.18
N THR A 80 -6.84 14.07 30.93
CA THR A 80 -7.04 14.96 32.09
C THR A 80 -7.36 14.14 33.33
N ALA A 81 -6.66 14.37 34.43
CA ALA A 81 -6.94 13.70 35.70
C ALA A 81 -8.09 14.37 36.46
N ASN A 82 -8.94 13.56 37.07
CA ASN A 82 -9.96 13.98 38.01
C ASN A 82 -9.46 13.82 39.46
N ALA A 83 -10.09 14.55 40.39
CA ALA A 83 -9.74 14.49 41.82
C ALA A 83 -10.02 13.10 42.46
N ASP A 84 -10.88 12.29 41.85
CA ASP A 84 -11.25 10.95 42.31
C ASP A 84 -10.31 9.84 41.80
N GLY A 85 -9.23 10.20 41.11
CA GLY A 85 -8.25 9.26 40.55
C GLY A 85 -8.66 8.66 39.20
N THR A 86 -9.80 9.07 38.63
CA THR A 86 -10.18 8.73 37.26
C THR A 86 -9.64 9.75 36.25
N TYR A 87 -9.83 9.47 34.97
CA TYR A 87 -9.34 10.30 33.87
C TYR A 87 -10.41 10.57 32.82
N GLN A 88 -10.34 11.72 32.16
CA GLN A 88 -11.07 12.01 30.94
C GLN A 88 -10.11 11.92 29.75
N ILE A 89 -10.55 11.25 28.68
CA ILE A 89 -9.76 11.11 27.44
C ILE A 89 -10.46 11.94 26.36
N GLN A 90 -9.81 12.98 25.86
CA GLN A 90 -10.33 13.83 24.78
C GLN A 90 -9.73 13.37 23.44
N GLY A 91 -10.59 13.13 22.43
CA GLY A 91 -10.15 12.79 21.08
C GLY A 91 -10.13 13.99 20.11
N SER A 92 -10.03 13.70 18.82
CA SER A 92 -9.99 14.70 17.74
C SER A 92 -11.36 15.27 17.36
N LEU A 93 -12.45 14.55 17.63
CA LEU A 93 -13.79 15.02 17.29
C LEU A 93 -14.25 16.14 18.22
N THR A 94 -15.01 17.07 17.65
CA THR A 94 -15.74 18.08 18.43
C THR A 94 -17.09 18.26 17.77
N THR A 95 -18.06 17.46 18.21
CA THR A 95 -19.44 17.52 17.71
C THR A 95 -20.32 18.25 18.74
N SER A 96 -21.59 18.45 18.41
CA SER A 96 -22.57 18.92 19.40
C SER A 96 -22.75 17.97 20.59
N ASP A 97 -22.41 16.69 20.42
CA ASP A 97 -22.56 15.65 21.44
C ASP A 97 -21.36 15.57 22.38
N GLY A 98 -20.26 16.26 22.04
CA GLY A 98 -19.07 16.42 22.88
C GLY A 98 -17.76 16.12 22.16
N LYS A 99 -16.76 15.75 22.97
CA LYS A 99 -15.35 15.59 22.55
C LYS A 99 -14.58 14.53 23.35
N TYR A 100 -15.22 13.92 24.33
CA TYR A 100 -14.60 12.92 25.19
C TYR A 100 -14.93 11.51 24.72
N LEU A 101 -14.02 10.59 25.00
CA LEU A 101 -14.27 9.17 24.88
C LEU A 101 -15.18 8.74 26.03
N GLY A 102 -16.28 8.07 25.72
CA GLY A 102 -17.18 7.58 26.74
C GLY A 102 -18.21 6.57 26.25
N PHE A 103 -18.81 5.90 27.22
CA PHE A 103 -19.95 5.01 27.03
C PHE A 103 -21.25 5.79 27.14
N PRO A 104 -22.07 5.89 26.09
CA PRO A 104 -23.35 6.57 26.16
C PRO A 104 -24.24 5.98 27.27
N ASN A 105 -25.05 6.84 27.88
CA ASN A 105 -26.01 6.40 28.88
C ASN A 105 -27.03 5.45 28.20
N PRO A 106 -27.25 4.24 28.72
CA PRO A 106 -28.20 3.32 28.12
C PRO A 106 -29.62 3.90 28.16
N PRO A 107 -30.43 3.67 27.12
CA PRO A 107 -31.82 4.10 27.12
C PRO A 107 -32.61 3.36 28.21
N SER A 108 -33.67 3.98 28.71
CA SER A 108 -34.56 3.36 29.71
C SER A 108 -35.24 2.08 29.20
N MET A 109 -35.43 1.97 27.89
CA MET A 109 -35.96 0.78 27.19
C MET A 109 -35.02 0.40 26.04
N PRO A 110 -33.98 -0.42 26.31
CA PRO A 110 -33.07 -0.88 25.28
C PRO A 110 -33.76 -1.85 24.34
N THR A 111 -33.47 -1.74 23.04
CA THR A 111 -33.91 -2.66 21.99
C THR A 111 -32.71 -3.15 21.21
N THR A 112 -32.85 -4.26 20.49
CA THR A 112 -31.78 -4.73 19.60
C THR A 112 -31.44 -3.71 18.50
N GLN A 113 -32.43 -2.93 18.04
CA GLN A 113 -32.21 -1.94 16.98
C GLN A 113 -31.35 -0.76 17.42
N ASN A 114 -31.58 -0.25 18.64
CA ASN A 114 -30.83 0.90 19.19
C ASN A 114 -29.60 0.48 20.00
N GLN A 115 -29.35 -0.83 20.15
CA GLN A 115 -28.22 -1.35 20.91
C GLN A 115 -26.89 -0.68 20.56
N PRO A 116 -26.54 -0.46 19.27
CA PRO A 116 -25.27 0.17 18.92
C PRO A 116 -25.09 1.56 19.51
N ASP A 117 -26.18 2.28 19.81
CA ASP A 117 -26.14 3.68 20.27
C ASP A 117 -25.60 3.84 21.70
N TRP A 118 -25.44 2.75 22.46
CA TRP A 118 -25.08 2.80 23.88
C TRP A 118 -24.19 1.65 24.37
N ASP A 119 -23.98 0.60 23.58
CA ASP A 119 -23.23 -0.58 24.00
C ASP A 119 -21.72 -0.54 23.67
N ARG A 120 -21.23 0.62 23.20
CA ARG A 120 -19.86 0.83 22.75
C ARG A 120 -19.33 2.21 23.09
N VAL A 121 -18.03 2.40 22.92
CA VAL A 121 -17.34 3.67 23.20
C VAL A 121 -17.39 4.60 21.99
N TYR A 122 -17.71 5.85 22.26
CA TYR A 122 -17.77 6.94 21.29
C TYR A 122 -16.79 8.05 21.64
N SER A 123 -16.26 8.74 20.64
CA SER A 123 -15.23 9.78 20.78
C SER A 123 -15.77 11.21 20.84
N ASP A 124 -17.09 11.36 20.84
CA ASP A 124 -17.81 12.62 20.73
C ASP A 124 -18.84 12.78 21.86
N ARG A 125 -18.44 12.50 23.10
CA ARG A 125 -19.33 12.47 24.27
C ARG A 125 -19.11 13.61 25.26
N THR A 126 -20.08 13.83 26.15
CA THR A 126 -20.01 14.71 27.33
C THR A 126 -20.44 13.95 28.59
N SER A 127 -20.17 14.51 29.77
CA SER A 127 -20.64 13.96 31.04
C SER A 127 -22.17 13.95 31.18
N ALA A 128 -22.90 14.69 30.34
CA ALA A 128 -24.37 14.72 30.37
C ALA A 128 -25.01 13.53 29.63
N ASN A 129 -24.31 12.96 28.63
CA ASN A 129 -24.85 11.91 27.76
C ASN A 129 -24.09 10.58 27.83
N ALA A 130 -23.00 10.52 28.59
CA ALA A 130 -22.16 9.35 28.68
C ALA A 130 -21.38 9.27 30.01
N ASN A 131 -20.98 8.05 30.35
CA ASN A 131 -19.90 7.80 31.29
C ASN A 131 -18.56 8.06 30.60
N ILE A 132 -17.88 9.14 30.99
CA ILE A 132 -16.61 9.61 30.38
C ILE A 132 -15.40 9.52 31.31
N ASN A 133 -15.60 9.01 32.53
CA ASN A 133 -14.54 8.86 33.52
C ASN A 133 -13.95 7.45 33.41
N TRP A 134 -12.66 7.39 33.13
CA TRP A 134 -11.89 6.18 32.88
C TRP A 134 -11.02 5.85 34.09
N THR A 135 -11.01 4.57 34.48
CA THR A 135 -9.97 4.03 35.34
C THR A 135 -8.88 3.46 34.46
N ILE A 136 -7.64 3.87 34.72
CA ILE A 136 -6.45 3.45 33.98
C ILE A 136 -5.49 2.81 34.96
N THR A 137 -5.20 1.53 34.77
CA THR A 137 -4.42 0.72 35.71
C THR A 137 -3.20 0.16 35.01
N GLU A 138 -2.01 0.46 35.53
CA GLU A 138 -0.77 -0.13 35.05
C GLU A 138 -0.76 -1.65 35.31
N THR A 139 -0.36 -2.45 34.31
CA THR A 139 -0.42 -3.92 34.36
C THR A 139 0.54 -4.51 35.39
N SER A 140 1.67 -3.85 35.60
CA SER A 140 2.61 -4.11 36.69
C SER A 140 3.46 -2.86 36.93
N SER A 141 3.97 -2.69 38.15
CA SER A 141 4.68 -1.46 38.54
C SER A 141 5.85 -1.16 37.59
N GLY A 142 5.79 -0.01 36.92
CA GLY A 142 6.82 0.45 35.99
C GLY A 142 6.79 -0.18 34.60
N SER A 143 5.76 -0.97 34.27
CA SER A 143 5.60 -1.56 32.94
C SER A 143 5.24 -0.55 31.85
N LYS A 144 4.72 0.62 32.23
CA LYS A 144 4.20 1.67 31.33
C LYS A 144 3.17 1.11 30.33
N THR A 145 2.50 0.04 30.74
CA THR A 145 1.50 -0.71 29.98
C THR A 145 0.24 -0.78 30.83
N TYR A 146 -0.93 -0.55 30.24
CA TYR A 146 -2.14 -0.23 30.98
C TYR A 146 -3.34 -1.02 30.49
N THR A 147 -4.29 -1.24 31.40
CA THR A 147 -5.67 -1.59 31.09
C THR A 147 -6.56 -0.38 31.36
N LEU A 148 -7.61 -0.21 30.56
CA LEU A 148 -8.52 0.93 30.65
C LEU A 148 -9.95 0.43 30.74
N TYR A 149 -10.75 0.98 31.66
CA TYR A 149 -12.19 0.73 31.69
C TYR A 149 -12.99 1.96 32.10
N CYS A 150 -14.26 1.99 31.68
CA CYS A 150 -15.25 2.92 32.20
C CYS A 150 -16.29 2.15 33.04
N TYR A 151 -16.72 2.71 34.17
CA TYR A 151 -17.79 2.09 34.96
C TYR A 151 -19.16 2.54 34.43
N ASN A 152 -19.99 1.57 34.03
CA ASN A 152 -21.26 1.83 33.36
C ASN A 152 -22.50 1.54 34.26
N GLY A 153 -22.36 1.69 35.58
CA GLY A 153 -23.42 1.47 36.56
C GLY A 153 -23.67 -0.01 36.91
N SER A 154 -24.33 -0.30 38.04
CA SER A 154 -24.60 -1.69 38.49
C SER A 154 -25.79 -2.35 37.79
N ASP A 155 -26.83 -1.57 37.51
CA ASP A 155 -28.16 -2.08 37.11
C ASP A 155 -28.47 -1.88 35.61
N ALA A 156 -27.49 -1.41 34.84
CA ALA A 156 -27.61 -1.24 33.41
C ALA A 156 -27.48 -2.59 32.67
N VAL A 157 -28.12 -2.71 31.49
CA VAL A 157 -27.99 -3.89 30.62
C VAL A 157 -26.52 -4.15 30.24
N MET A 158 -25.74 -3.08 30.05
CA MET A 158 -24.28 -3.14 29.90
C MET A 158 -23.56 -2.58 31.14
N GLY A 159 -24.01 -2.93 32.35
CA GLY A 159 -23.44 -2.46 33.61
C GLY A 159 -22.09 -3.08 34.00
N GLY A 160 -21.47 -2.55 35.04
CA GLY A 160 -20.16 -2.96 35.56
C GLY A 160 -19.00 -2.18 34.94
N ASN A 161 -17.79 -2.61 35.26
CA ASN A 161 -16.58 -2.12 34.59
C ASN A 161 -16.60 -2.60 33.14
N ARG A 162 -16.34 -1.73 32.17
CA ARG A 162 -16.31 -2.07 30.74
C ARG A 162 -14.94 -1.73 30.18
N TYR A 163 -14.14 -2.77 29.97
CA TYR A 163 -12.76 -2.64 29.52
C TYR A 163 -12.68 -2.32 28.03
N LEU A 164 -11.74 -1.46 27.64
CA LEU A 164 -11.43 -1.17 26.24
C LEU A 164 -10.45 -2.22 25.71
N ILE A 165 -10.93 -3.16 24.91
CA ILE A 165 -10.12 -4.31 24.46
C ILE A 165 -10.25 -4.48 22.95
N VAL A 166 -9.14 -4.74 22.25
CA VAL A 166 -9.19 -5.12 20.84
C VAL A 166 -9.71 -6.55 20.72
N SER A 167 -10.70 -6.77 19.87
CA SER A 167 -11.30 -8.10 19.66
C SER A 167 -10.23 -9.12 19.25
N ASN A 168 -10.29 -10.33 19.82
CA ASN A 168 -9.46 -11.47 19.42
C ASN A 168 -10.09 -12.29 18.29
N LYS A 169 -11.25 -11.85 17.78
CA LYS A 169 -11.88 -12.49 16.63
C LYS A 169 -11.08 -12.19 15.37
N GLN A 170 -10.91 -13.20 14.53
CA GLN A 170 -10.37 -13.00 13.19
C GLN A 170 -11.24 -12.01 12.42
N SER A 171 -10.58 -11.07 11.75
CA SER A 171 -11.19 -10.05 10.92
C SER A 171 -10.56 -10.12 9.54
N SER A 172 -11.37 -10.00 8.49
CA SER A 172 -10.90 -9.75 7.14
C SER A 172 -10.64 -8.26 6.87
N SER A 173 -10.99 -7.40 7.83
CA SER A 173 -10.81 -5.95 7.81
C SER A 173 -9.55 -5.54 8.58
N ASN A 174 -8.79 -4.61 8.02
CA ASN A 174 -7.61 -3.99 8.59
C ASN A 174 -7.95 -3.09 9.79
N ARG A 175 -9.18 -2.58 9.84
CA ARG A 175 -9.80 -2.00 11.03
C ARG A 175 -10.39 -3.09 11.92
N LEU A 176 -9.92 -3.11 13.17
CA LEU A 176 -10.31 -4.12 14.16
C LEU A 176 -11.35 -3.56 15.13
N ASP A 177 -12.36 -4.39 15.40
CA ASP A 177 -13.39 -4.08 16.37
C ASP A 177 -12.85 -4.08 17.80
N LEU A 178 -13.50 -3.27 18.64
CA LEU A 178 -13.31 -3.29 20.09
C LEU A 178 -14.46 -4.03 20.78
N VAL A 179 -14.14 -4.72 21.87
CA VAL A 179 -15.09 -5.40 22.74
C VAL A 179 -14.99 -4.87 24.17
N TYR A 180 -16.07 -5.02 24.92
CA TYR A 180 -16.26 -4.35 26.20
C TYR A 180 -16.66 -5.29 27.36
N PRO A 181 -15.83 -6.29 27.69
CA PRO A 181 -16.12 -7.23 28.77
C PRO A 181 -15.94 -6.59 30.15
N THR A 182 -16.39 -7.30 31.18
CA THR A 182 -16.23 -6.89 32.59
C THR A 182 -14.92 -7.31 33.23
N SER A 183 -14.08 -8.04 32.50
CA SER A 183 -12.73 -8.41 32.91
C SER A 183 -11.83 -8.56 31.68
N THR A 184 -10.52 -8.48 31.86
CA THR A 184 -9.51 -8.68 30.80
C THR A 184 -9.16 -10.15 30.55
N GLY A 185 -9.70 -11.08 31.36
CA GLY A 185 -9.41 -12.50 31.25
C GLY A 185 -9.75 -13.07 29.87
N GLY A 186 -8.78 -13.78 29.26
CA GLY A 186 -8.94 -14.39 27.94
C GLY A 186 -8.57 -13.50 26.74
N TYR A 187 -8.09 -12.27 26.98
CA TYR A 187 -7.69 -11.33 25.91
C TYR A 187 -6.19 -11.01 25.87
N GLU A 188 -5.45 -11.31 26.94
CA GLU A 188 -3.98 -11.13 27.00
C GLU A 188 -3.55 -9.73 26.52
N ALA A 189 -2.54 -9.65 25.66
CA ALA A 189 -1.98 -8.41 25.14
C ALA A 189 -3.00 -7.54 24.36
N ASN A 190 -4.13 -8.10 23.89
CA ASN A 190 -5.17 -7.29 23.26
C ASN A 190 -5.91 -6.39 24.26
N ALA A 191 -5.84 -6.69 25.57
CA ALA A 191 -6.39 -5.85 26.63
C ALA A 191 -5.41 -4.76 27.10
N GLU A 192 -4.18 -4.78 26.59
CA GLU A 192 -3.08 -3.94 27.05
C GLU A 192 -2.80 -2.80 26.07
N TRP A 193 -2.58 -1.62 26.62
CA TRP A 193 -2.34 -0.39 25.89
C TRP A 193 -1.10 0.34 26.41
N LYS A 194 -0.38 1.01 25.52
CA LYS A 194 0.71 1.93 25.83
C LYS A 194 0.35 3.34 25.38
N PHE A 195 0.72 4.33 26.18
CA PHE A 195 0.66 5.73 25.77
C PHE A 195 1.98 6.09 25.09
N VAL A 196 1.90 6.37 23.78
CA VAL A 196 3.02 6.85 22.96
C VAL A 196 2.85 8.35 22.78
N THR A 197 3.81 9.16 23.20
CA THR A 197 3.72 10.62 23.04
C THR A 197 3.98 11.03 21.59
N LEU A 198 3.46 12.19 21.17
CA LEU A 198 3.86 12.79 19.89
C LEU A 198 5.37 13.05 19.85
N LYS A 199 6.00 13.34 21.00
CA LYS A 199 7.45 13.43 21.12
C LYS A 199 8.14 12.11 20.75
N ASP A 200 7.66 10.96 21.24
CA ASP A 200 8.21 9.65 20.86
C ASP A 200 8.09 9.40 19.35
N MET A 201 6.94 9.73 18.77
CA MET A 201 6.70 9.61 17.32
C MET A 201 7.68 10.47 16.51
N LYS A 202 7.96 11.70 16.95
CA LYS A 202 8.94 12.60 16.32
C LYS A 202 10.38 12.11 16.51
N ASP A 203 10.72 11.63 17.70
CA ASP A 203 12.06 11.14 18.04
C ASP A 203 12.40 9.83 17.29
N ALA A 204 11.40 9.09 16.79
CA ALA A 204 11.58 7.92 15.93
C ALA A 204 12.21 8.26 14.55
N PHE A 205 12.21 9.52 14.13
CA PHE A 205 12.77 9.91 12.83
C PHE A 205 14.30 9.84 12.86
N LYS A 206 14.89 8.90 12.11
CA LYS A 206 16.34 8.68 12.03
C LYS A 206 16.82 8.79 10.59
N ALA A 207 18.04 9.31 10.37
CA ALA A 207 18.62 9.34 9.03
C ALA A 207 18.92 7.92 8.52
N GLN A 208 19.22 6.99 9.43
CA GLN A 208 19.54 5.60 9.15
C GLN A 208 18.65 4.69 9.99
N PHE A 209 18.01 3.73 9.34
CA PHE A 209 17.20 2.69 9.97
C PHE A 209 17.96 1.36 9.92
N ALA A 210 17.75 0.51 10.93
CA ALA A 210 18.27 -0.83 10.89
C ALA A 210 17.55 -1.70 9.84
N SER A 211 18.19 -2.76 9.37
CA SER A 211 17.66 -3.66 8.33
C SER A 211 16.33 -4.34 8.69
N ASN A 212 16.03 -4.49 9.98
CA ASN A 212 14.79 -5.07 10.50
C ASN A 212 13.87 -4.02 11.15
N GLU A 213 14.19 -2.74 11.04
CA GLU A 213 13.38 -1.64 11.57
C GLU A 213 12.41 -1.15 10.48
N SER A 214 11.17 -0.85 10.87
CA SER A 214 10.21 -0.24 9.95
C SER A 214 10.44 1.27 9.85
N PRO A 215 10.14 1.91 8.69
CA PRO A 215 10.11 3.36 8.58
C PRO A 215 9.29 4.03 9.69
N ALA A 216 9.74 5.19 10.16
CA ALA A 216 9.03 5.93 11.20
C ALA A 216 7.67 6.44 10.68
N ASP A 217 6.66 6.38 11.54
CA ASP A 217 5.33 6.88 11.19
C ASP A 217 5.32 8.40 11.16
N ALA A 218 4.94 8.98 10.03
CA ALA A 218 4.78 10.41 9.82
C ALA A 218 3.33 10.80 9.53
N THR A 219 2.38 9.85 9.59
CA THR A 219 0.98 10.08 9.21
C THR A 219 0.29 11.07 10.15
N PHE A 220 0.77 11.26 11.38
CA PHE A 220 0.27 12.30 12.28
C PHE A 220 0.42 13.74 11.74
N LEU A 221 1.22 13.92 10.67
CA LEU A 221 1.36 15.19 9.96
C LEU A 221 0.26 15.40 8.89
N VAL A 222 -0.48 14.35 8.54
CA VAL A 222 -1.54 14.36 7.53
C VAL A 222 -2.88 14.58 8.22
N ASP A 223 -3.52 15.69 7.88
CA ASP A 223 -4.85 16.06 8.37
C ASP A 223 -5.93 15.19 7.69
N ASP A 224 -6.90 14.72 8.47
CA ASP A 224 -8.03 13.87 8.03
C ASP A 224 -7.68 12.78 7.00
N GLN A 225 -6.70 11.96 7.35
CA GLN A 225 -6.14 10.98 6.43
C GLN A 225 -7.09 9.83 6.02
N ASP A 226 -8.10 9.54 6.85
CA ASP A 226 -9.17 8.53 6.64
C ASP A 226 -10.48 9.14 6.09
N MET A 227 -10.48 10.41 5.64
CA MET A 227 -11.69 11.09 5.13
C MET A 227 -12.90 10.95 6.07
N ASN A 228 -12.64 11.05 7.38
CA ASN A 228 -13.57 10.63 8.41
C ASN A 228 -14.80 11.52 8.43
N ARG A 229 -15.93 10.92 8.81
CA ARG A 229 -17.19 11.62 9.01
C ARG A 229 -17.00 12.88 9.86
N SER A 230 -17.43 14.02 9.34
CA SER A 230 -17.49 15.29 10.07
C SER A 230 -16.16 15.72 10.68
N ASN A 231 -15.03 15.27 10.12
CA ASN A 231 -13.73 15.74 10.55
C ASN A 231 -13.50 17.15 10.01
N ARG A 232 -13.32 18.12 10.92
CA ARG A 232 -13.06 19.53 10.56
C ARG A 232 -11.82 19.71 9.69
N LYS A 233 -10.90 18.75 9.74
CA LYS A 233 -9.64 18.75 9.02
C LYS A 233 -9.77 18.32 7.56
N VAL A 234 -10.95 17.85 7.13
CA VAL A 234 -11.23 17.62 5.70
C VAL A 234 -11.02 18.89 4.87
N GLY A 235 -11.25 20.08 5.46
CA GLY A 235 -11.06 21.36 4.80
C GLY A 235 -9.59 21.72 4.49
N GLU A 236 -8.62 20.97 5.01
CA GLU A 236 -7.19 21.13 4.68
C GLU A 236 -6.85 20.48 3.32
N TRP A 237 -7.70 19.56 2.84
CA TRP A 237 -7.64 19.01 1.50
C TRP A 237 -8.24 20.00 0.50
N GLN A 238 -7.38 20.74 -0.19
CA GLN A 238 -7.75 21.76 -1.15
C GLN A 238 -8.06 21.13 -2.51
N ALA A 239 -9.33 21.20 -2.92
CA ALA A 239 -9.78 20.81 -4.24
C ALA A 239 -9.59 21.96 -5.24
N SER A 240 -8.95 21.67 -6.37
CA SER A 240 -8.79 22.58 -7.51
C SER A 240 -9.25 21.89 -8.78
N GLY A 241 -10.14 22.54 -9.53
CA GLY A 241 -10.75 21.96 -10.75
C GLY A 241 -11.95 21.04 -10.48
N PHE A 242 -12.36 20.87 -9.21
CA PHE A 242 -13.53 20.09 -8.84
C PHE A 242 -14.65 20.96 -8.27
N ASN A 243 -15.89 20.50 -8.38
CA ASN A 243 -17.05 21.13 -7.77
C ASN A 243 -17.50 20.34 -6.54
N TYR A 244 -17.77 21.02 -5.43
CA TYR A 244 -18.25 20.39 -4.19
C TYR A 244 -19.10 21.37 -3.38
N SER A 245 -19.90 20.82 -2.47
CA SER A 245 -20.63 21.59 -1.46
C SER A 245 -20.52 20.88 -0.12
N MET A 246 -20.02 21.62 0.88
CA MET A 246 -19.82 21.14 2.24
C MET A 246 -20.49 22.11 3.22
N ASN A 247 -21.25 21.57 4.18
CA ASN A 247 -21.92 22.39 5.19
C ASN A 247 -21.02 22.64 6.41
N SER A 248 -21.53 23.42 7.37
CA SER A 248 -20.83 23.74 8.62
C SER A 248 -20.52 22.53 9.51
N SER A 249 -21.13 21.37 9.25
CA SER A 249 -20.86 20.10 9.95
C SER A 249 -19.90 19.20 9.17
N TYR A 250 -19.23 19.74 8.15
CA TYR A 250 -18.27 19.03 7.30
C TYR A 250 -18.86 17.79 6.64
N SER A 251 -20.15 17.85 6.30
CA SER A 251 -20.83 16.84 5.49
C SER A 251 -20.96 17.35 4.06
N PHE A 252 -20.79 16.46 3.08
CA PHE A 252 -20.79 16.80 1.66
C PHE A 252 -22.12 16.46 1.00
N ASP A 253 -22.58 17.33 0.10
CA ASP A 253 -23.72 17.06 -0.77
C ASP A 253 -23.30 16.13 -1.93
N GLN A 254 -24.07 15.06 -2.13
CA GLN A 254 -23.84 14.05 -3.16
C GLN A 254 -24.64 14.29 -4.45
N GLY A 255 -25.21 15.47 -4.65
CA GLY A 255 -25.86 15.86 -5.91
C GLY A 255 -24.94 15.67 -7.13
N ALA A 256 -25.52 15.35 -8.29
CA ALA A 256 -24.78 15.00 -9.51
C ALA A 256 -23.80 16.08 -9.99
N SER A 257 -24.08 17.36 -9.69
CA SER A 257 -23.19 18.47 -10.07
C SER A 257 -21.86 18.51 -9.30
N TYR A 258 -21.77 17.79 -8.16
CA TYR A 258 -20.60 17.78 -7.30
C TYR A 258 -19.70 16.60 -7.64
N THR A 259 -18.55 16.92 -8.21
CA THR A 259 -17.56 15.96 -8.66
C THR A 259 -16.63 15.53 -7.54
N TYR A 260 -16.32 16.38 -6.56
CA TYR A 260 -15.63 15.97 -5.33
C TYR A 260 -16.63 15.74 -4.20
N TYR A 261 -16.56 14.57 -3.57
CA TYR A 261 -17.45 14.11 -2.52
C TYR A 261 -16.65 13.31 -1.50
N VAL A 262 -16.91 13.55 -0.21
CA VAL A 262 -16.45 12.71 0.89
C VAL A 262 -17.70 12.16 1.56
N GLY A 263 -17.83 10.84 1.65
CA GLY A 263 -19.03 10.22 2.20
C GLY A 263 -19.28 8.78 1.78
N MET A 264 -20.42 8.26 2.23
CA MET A 264 -20.82 6.86 2.04
C MET A 264 -22.20 6.71 1.36
N GLY A 265 -22.70 7.78 0.74
CA GLY A 265 -23.97 7.81 0.02
C GLY A 265 -25.19 8.04 0.90
N ASN A 266 -25.04 8.73 2.04
CA ASN A 266 -26.12 9.04 2.98
C ASN A 266 -26.66 10.47 2.86
N LYS A 267 -27.79 10.70 3.52
CA LYS A 267 -28.35 12.04 3.69
C LYS A 267 -27.38 12.95 4.44
N TRP A 268 -26.90 14.01 3.79
CA TRP A 268 -25.91 14.93 4.36
C TRP A 268 -26.47 15.95 5.38
N THR A 269 -27.81 16.06 5.46
CA THR A 269 -28.52 16.99 6.37
C THR A 269 -29.17 16.31 7.57
N ALA A 270 -29.16 14.98 7.65
CA ALA A 270 -29.73 14.24 8.77
C ALA A 270 -29.05 12.86 8.90
N ASN A 271 -28.87 12.41 10.14
CA ASN A 271 -28.30 11.10 10.41
C ASN A 271 -29.43 10.09 10.69
N ASP A 272 -29.28 8.84 10.26
CA ASP A 272 -30.24 7.76 10.48
C ASP A 272 -29.56 6.38 10.59
N ASP A 273 -30.36 5.31 10.61
CA ASP A 273 -29.90 3.92 10.75
C ASP A 273 -28.88 3.49 9.68
N TYR A 274 -28.92 4.08 8.48
CA TYR A 274 -27.93 3.80 7.43
C TYR A 274 -26.53 4.21 7.89
N GLN A 275 -26.46 5.41 8.48
CA GLN A 275 -25.22 5.96 9.02
C GLN A 275 -24.79 5.29 10.31
N ARG A 276 -25.74 4.86 11.14
CA ARG A 276 -25.42 4.02 12.31
C ARG A 276 -24.65 2.78 11.90
N GLN A 277 -25.09 2.09 10.84
CA GLN A 277 -24.52 0.83 10.41
C GLN A 277 -23.21 1.00 9.63
N TYR A 278 -23.13 1.98 8.74
CA TYR A 278 -22.04 2.10 7.76
C TYR A 278 -21.11 3.30 7.98
N GLY A 279 -21.20 3.98 9.12
CA GLY A 279 -20.42 5.18 9.39
C GLY A 279 -18.89 5.00 9.38
N SER A 280 -18.37 3.78 9.46
CA SER A 280 -16.94 3.47 9.32
C SER A 280 -16.42 3.51 7.88
N TYR A 281 -17.31 3.58 6.89
CA TYR A 281 -16.99 3.39 5.47
C TYR A 281 -17.05 4.71 4.69
N TRP A 282 -16.66 5.80 5.33
CA TRP A 282 -16.48 7.09 4.65
C TRP A 282 -15.23 7.03 3.78
N ILE A 283 -15.32 7.55 2.56
CA ILE A 283 -14.19 7.63 1.63
C ILE A 283 -14.22 8.96 0.89
N GLY A 284 -13.08 9.34 0.33
CA GLY A 284 -13.01 10.39 -0.69
C GLY A 284 -13.37 9.85 -2.06
N SER A 285 -13.99 10.69 -2.88
CA SER A 285 -14.41 10.35 -4.24
C SER A 285 -14.35 11.54 -5.18
N ILE A 286 -13.83 11.31 -6.37
CA ILE A 286 -13.91 12.22 -7.52
C ILE A 286 -14.70 11.49 -8.62
N ARG A 287 -15.88 11.99 -8.99
CA ARG A 287 -16.82 11.33 -9.89
C ARG A 287 -17.30 12.28 -10.97
N ASN A 288 -17.35 11.81 -12.21
CA ASN A 288 -17.98 12.54 -13.31
C ASN A 288 -19.37 11.97 -13.58
N LEU A 289 -20.36 12.84 -13.47
CA LEU A 289 -21.78 12.55 -13.67
C LEU A 289 -22.39 13.66 -14.53
N GLY A 290 -21.71 14.00 -15.62
CA GLY A 290 -22.10 15.02 -16.59
C GLY A 290 -21.56 16.42 -16.32
N ASN A 291 -20.53 16.56 -15.46
CA ASN A 291 -19.90 17.85 -15.16
C ASN A 291 -18.42 17.86 -15.55
N ASP A 292 -18.15 17.57 -16.82
CA ASP A 292 -16.80 17.41 -17.39
C ASP A 292 -15.89 18.61 -17.11
N SER A 293 -16.47 19.82 -17.11
CA SER A 293 -15.76 21.08 -16.83
C SER A 293 -15.16 21.14 -15.41
N HIS A 294 -15.61 20.28 -14.50
CA HIS A 294 -15.14 20.18 -13.12
C HIS A 294 -14.75 18.74 -12.74
N ALA A 295 -14.45 17.87 -13.71
CA ALA A 295 -14.07 16.48 -13.46
C ALA A 295 -12.55 16.24 -13.47
N ASN A 296 -11.76 17.29 -13.72
CA ASN A 296 -10.32 17.21 -13.90
C ASN A 296 -9.61 18.22 -12.99
N GLY A 297 -8.58 17.79 -12.26
CA GLY A 297 -8.01 18.62 -11.23
C GLY A 297 -7.16 17.89 -10.21
N THR A 298 -6.99 18.51 -9.05
CA THR A 298 -6.19 17.99 -7.93
C THR A 298 -6.91 18.18 -6.62
N LEU A 299 -6.87 17.15 -5.77
CA LEU A 299 -7.12 17.27 -4.34
C LEU A 299 -5.77 17.24 -3.65
N THR A 300 -5.40 18.32 -2.96
CA THR A 300 -4.04 18.51 -2.42
C THR A 300 -4.07 18.88 -0.94
N GLN A 301 -3.21 18.27 -0.14
CA GLN A 301 -2.87 18.74 1.19
C GLN A 301 -1.39 19.13 1.26
N ALA A 302 -1.09 20.27 1.88
CA ALA A 302 0.26 20.73 2.12
C ALA A 302 0.72 20.36 3.53
N VAL A 303 1.58 19.36 3.63
CA VAL A 303 2.11 18.83 4.90
C VAL A 303 3.49 19.41 5.17
N THR A 304 3.78 19.86 6.39
CA THR A 304 5.14 20.29 6.76
C THR A 304 5.88 19.11 7.37
N VAL A 305 6.89 18.58 6.66
CA VAL A 305 7.63 17.40 7.14
C VAL A 305 8.75 17.79 8.11
N LEU A 306 9.21 16.85 8.94
CA LEU A 306 10.16 17.16 10.02
C LEU A 306 11.62 17.17 9.53
N LYS A 307 12.01 16.15 8.76
CA LYS A 307 13.40 15.94 8.34
C LYS A 307 13.54 15.84 6.82
N LYS A 308 14.71 16.19 6.29
CA LYS A 308 15.12 15.81 4.93
C LYS A 308 15.23 14.29 4.82
N GLY A 309 15.11 13.78 3.60
CA GLY A 309 15.21 12.36 3.28
C GLY A 309 14.00 11.83 2.52
N TRP A 310 13.89 10.51 2.46
CA TRP A 310 12.86 9.79 1.73
C TRP A 310 11.59 9.63 2.56
N TYR A 311 10.46 9.90 1.93
CA TYR A 311 9.13 9.65 2.47
C TYR A 311 8.38 8.71 1.54
N LYS A 312 7.74 7.69 2.12
CA LYS A 312 6.76 6.86 1.43
C LYS A 312 5.38 7.44 1.69
N LEU A 313 4.71 7.88 0.63
CA LEU A 313 3.29 8.22 0.65
C LEU A 313 2.50 7.01 0.13
N SER A 314 1.43 6.64 0.81
CA SER A 314 0.48 5.64 0.32
C SER A 314 -0.96 6.08 0.52
N CYS A 315 -1.87 5.51 -0.26
CA CYS A 315 -3.31 5.57 -0.04
C CYS A 315 -3.97 4.31 -0.61
N ASP A 316 -5.12 3.95 -0.07
CA ASP A 316 -5.98 2.94 -0.70
C ASP A 316 -6.84 3.66 -1.72
N GLY A 317 -6.92 3.16 -2.95
CA GLY A 317 -7.68 3.85 -3.98
C GLY A 317 -7.60 3.27 -5.39
N PHE A 318 -8.60 3.58 -6.19
CA PHE A 318 -8.65 3.14 -7.59
C PHE A 318 -9.13 4.22 -8.55
N CYS A 319 -8.83 4.00 -9.81
CA CYS A 319 -9.36 4.71 -10.97
C CYS A 319 -10.31 3.77 -11.74
N SER A 320 -11.53 4.21 -11.99
CA SER A 320 -12.56 3.47 -12.74
C SER A 320 -13.03 4.31 -13.93
N PRO A 321 -12.38 4.21 -15.09
CA PRO A 321 -12.79 4.94 -16.29
C PRO A 321 -14.13 4.41 -16.81
N GLY A 322 -15.03 5.31 -17.18
CA GLY A 322 -16.25 4.99 -17.90
C GLY A 322 -15.95 4.38 -19.28
N ALA A 323 -16.97 3.79 -19.91
CA ALA A 323 -16.82 3.16 -21.21
C ALA A 323 -16.37 4.19 -22.27
N GLY A 324 -15.18 3.96 -22.86
CA GLY A 324 -14.59 4.87 -23.85
C GLY A 324 -13.80 6.03 -23.26
N SER A 325 -13.77 6.17 -21.94
CA SER A 325 -13.00 7.19 -21.24
C SER A 325 -11.50 6.91 -21.28
N ASN A 326 -10.71 7.98 -21.29
CA ASN A 326 -9.25 7.92 -21.13
C ASN A 326 -8.81 8.44 -19.75
N MET A 327 -9.74 8.48 -18.78
CA MET A 327 -9.48 8.97 -17.43
C MET A 327 -8.28 8.26 -16.81
N LYS A 328 -7.42 9.06 -16.19
CA LYS A 328 -6.36 8.59 -15.31
C LYS A 328 -6.41 9.33 -13.99
N ALA A 329 -6.21 8.61 -12.91
CA ALA A 329 -6.01 9.18 -11.59
C ALA A 329 -4.63 8.80 -11.07
N TYR A 330 -4.00 9.72 -10.34
CA TYR A 330 -2.64 9.56 -9.84
C TYR A 330 -2.56 9.90 -8.36
N LEU A 331 -1.82 9.09 -7.60
CA LEU A 331 -1.23 9.52 -6.33
C LEU A 331 -0.02 10.38 -6.66
N PHE A 332 0.12 11.56 -6.03
CA PHE A 332 1.27 12.42 -6.25
C PHE A 332 1.85 12.97 -4.95
N ALA A 333 3.14 13.32 -5.01
CA ALA A 333 3.85 14.06 -3.97
C ALA A 333 4.89 15.00 -4.58
N ASN A 334 4.90 16.25 -4.14
CA ASN A 334 5.84 17.28 -4.59
C ASN A 334 6.38 18.13 -3.45
N ALA A 335 7.69 18.09 -3.26
CA ALA A 335 8.38 18.92 -2.29
C ALA A 335 8.45 20.37 -2.80
N ALA A 336 7.93 21.31 -2.01
CA ALA A 336 7.90 22.71 -2.35
C ALA A 336 9.30 23.25 -2.67
N ASN A 337 9.39 24.09 -3.70
CA ASN A 337 10.61 24.72 -4.19
C ASN A 337 11.68 23.74 -4.74
N SER A 338 11.34 22.47 -4.98
CA SER A 338 12.22 21.53 -5.67
C SER A 338 11.74 21.28 -7.10
N THR A 339 12.68 21.24 -8.05
CA THR A 339 12.43 20.82 -9.43
C THR A 339 13.03 19.45 -9.74
N GLU A 340 13.64 18.80 -8.75
CA GLU A 340 14.22 17.47 -8.92
C GLU A 340 13.12 16.42 -9.17
N GLY A 341 13.33 15.52 -10.12
CA GLY A 341 12.34 14.48 -10.44
C GLY A 341 12.01 13.56 -9.26
N ARG A 342 12.99 13.21 -8.42
CA ARG A 342 12.76 12.44 -7.18
C ARG A 342 11.95 13.17 -6.12
N SER A 343 11.87 14.50 -6.21
CA SER A 343 11.11 15.34 -5.30
C SER A 343 9.72 15.70 -5.86
N ASN A 344 9.41 15.29 -7.09
CA ASN A 344 8.16 15.56 -7.80
C ASN A 344 7.71 14.28 -8.50
N VAL A 345 7.06 13.41 -7.76
CA VAL A 345 6.72 12.05 -8.19
C VAL A 345 5.20 11.86 -8.25
N SER A 346 4.77 11.00 -9.18
CA SER A 346 3.39 10.54 -9.24
C SER A 346 3.34 9.13 -9.82
N ALA A 347 2.30 8.39 -9.47
CA ALA A 347 2.01 7.08 -10.04
C ALA A 347 0.50 6.96 -10.29
N GLU A 348 0.12 6.31 -11.39
CA GLU A 348 -1.28 5.98 -11.66
C GLU A 348 -1.82 5.11 -10.52
N LEU A 349 -3.04 5.43 -10.07
CA LEU A 349 -3.76 4.58 -9.14
C LEU A 349 -4.10 3.25 -9.82
N ASN A 350 -4.28 2.22 -9.00
CA ASN A 350 -4.78 0.93 -9.45
C ASN A 350 -6.08 1.09 -10.23
N ILE A 351 -6.24 0.31 -11.30
CA ILE A 351 -7.48 0.29 -12.08
C ILE A 351 -8.51 -0.54 -11.34
N PHE A 352 -9.75 -0.06 -11.25
CA PHE A 352 -10.84 -0.80 -10.63
C PHE A 352 -11.06 -2.14 -11.35
N GLY A 353 -10.90 -3.23 -10.59
CA GLY A 353 -11.00 -4.61 -11.04
C GLY A 353 -12.42 -5.08 -11.34
N ASN A 354 -13.43 -4.22 -11.19
CA ASN A 354 -14.86 -4.55 -11.33
C ASN A 354 -15.36 -5.54 -10.27
N ASP A 355 -14.85 -5.44 -9.04
CA ASP A 355 -15.30 -6.26 -7.90
C ASP A 355 -16.80 -6.11 -7.60
N PHE A 356 -17.39 -4.99 -8.04
CA PHE A 356 -18.82 -4.74 -8.01
C PHE A 356 -19.24 -3.83 -9.17
N THR A 357 -20.55 -3.81 -9.46
CA THR A 357 -21.14 -2.91 -10.45
C THR A 357 -21.78 -1.69 -9.79
N TYR A 358 -21.81 -0.58 -10.52
CA TYR A 358 -22.49 0.65 -10.12
C TYR A 358 -23.01 1.39 -11.36
N THR A 359 -24.01 2.23 -11.15
CA THR A 359 -24.57 3.15 -12.15
C THR A 359 -24.47 4.60 -11.68
N ALA A 360 -24.76 5.55 -12.57
CA ALA A 360 -24.77 6.97 -12.24
C ALA A 360 -25.85 7.26 -11.19
N ALA A 361 -26.98 6.56 -11.27
CA ALA A 361 -28.06 6.62 -10.29
C ALA A 361 -27.61 6.14 -8.91
N ASP A 362 -26.82 5.07 -8.83
CA ASP A 362 -26.30 4.56 -7.55
C ASP A 362 -25.35 5.54 -6.88
N LEU A 363 -24.52 6.23 -7.66
CA LEU A 363 -23.56 7.21 -7.15
C LEU A 363 -24.26 8.46 -6.58
N ILE A 364 -25.46 8.83 -7.05
CA ILE A 364 -26.21 9.99 -6.53
C ILE A 364 -27.34 9.62 -5.56
N LYS A 365 -27.66 8.33 -5.42
CA LYS A 365 -28.75 7.87 -4.55
C LYS A 365 -28.47 8.23 -3.09
N VAL A 366 -29.35 9.03 -2.51
CA VAL A 366 -29.33 9.34 -1.07
C VAL A 366 -29.95 8.16 -0.33
N ASN A 367 -29.12 7.35 0.32
CA ASN A 367 -29.56 6.20 1.09
C ASN A 367 -30.03 6.63 2.48
N VAL A 368 -31.08 5.96 2.95
CA VAL A 368 -31.73 6.21 4.24
C VAL A 368 -31.87 4.91 5.04
N ALA A 369 -32.46 4.97 6.24
CA ALA A 369 -32.67 3.81 7.12
C ALA A 369 -33.26 2.56 6.44
N SER A 370 -34.23 2.71 5.53
CA SER A 370 -34.82 1.57 4.80
C SER A 370 -33.86 0.91 3.80
N ASP A 371 -32.78 1.60 3.43
CA ASP A 371 -31.76 1.11 2.50
C ASP A 371 -30.64 0.32 3.18
N VAL A 372 -30.63 0.14 4.51
CA VAL A 372 -29.56 -0.60 5.22
C VAL A 372 -29.21 -1.95 4.56
N PRO A 373 -30.16 -2.76 4.05
CA PRO A 373 -29.82 -4.00 3.34
C PRO A 373 -29.07 -3.81 2.00
N ASN A 374 -29.04 -2.58 1.47
CA ASN A 374 -28.47 -2.21 0.17
C ASN A 374 -27.27 -1.26 0.35
N GLU A 375 -26.08 -1.80 0.19
CA GLU A 375 -24.84 -1.04 0.30
C GLU A 375 -24.63 -0.13 -0.92
N SER A 376 -24.30 1.13 -0.67
CA SER A 376 -23.91 2.08 -1.71
C SER A 376 -22.58 1.65 -2.37
N PRO A 377 -22.28 2.10 -3.60
CA PRO A 377 -20.98 1.87 -4.22
C PRO A 377 -19.80 2.33 -3.34
N TYR A 378 -19.97 3.42 -2.59
CA TYR A 378 -18.95 3.97 -1.70
C TYR A 378 -18.61 3.00 -0.56
N ILE A 379 -19.63 2.40 0.07
CA ILE A 379 -19.44 1.42 1.15
C ILE A 379 -18.72 0.17 0.62
N LYS A 380 -19.09 -0.29 -0.57
CA LYS A 380 -18.44 -1.45 -1.20
C LYS A 380 -16.96 -1.18 -1.48
N ALA A 381 -16.64 0.00 -2.01
CA ALA A 381 -15.25 0.43 -2.21
C ALA A 381 -14.47 0.49 -0.89
N ALA A 382 -15.02 1.14 0.14
CA ALA A 382 -14.39 1.23 1.46
C ALA A 382 -14.09 -0.15 2.07
N LYS A 383 -15.03 -1.10 1.95
CA LYS A 383 -14.81 -2.48 2.43
C LYS A 383 -13.69 -3.21 1.69
N LEU A 384 -13.47 -2.92 0.40
CA LEU A 384 -12.33 -3.47 -0.33
C LEU A 384 -11.02 -2.86 0.17
N PHE A 385 -10.99 -1.55 0.46
CA PHE A 385 -9.80 -0.92 1.04
C PHE A 385 -9.44 -1.55 2.40
N GLU A 386 -10.45 -1.87 3.21
CA GLU A 386 -10.24 -2.55 4.49
C GLU A 386 -9.64 -3.96 4.35
N THR A 387 -9.69 -4.62 3.18
CA THR A 387 -8.99 -5.90 2.97
C THR A 387 -7.54 -5.75 2.52
N GLY A 388 -7.06 -4.51 2.35
CA GLY A 388 -5.74 -4.19 1.78
C GLY A 388 -5.71 -4.20 0.25
N ALA A 389 -6.88 -4.29 -0.41
CA ALA A 389 -6.96 -4.14 -1.85
C ALA A 389 -6.74 -2.68 -2.28
N TYR A 390 -6.25 -2.51 -3.50
CA TYR A 390 -6.05 -1.20 -4.12
C TYR A 390 -5.04 -0.30 -3.40
N ASN A 391 -3.98 -0.86 -2.82
CA ASN A 391 -2.94 -0.05 -2.18
C ASN A 391 -2.04 0.64 -3.22
N ASN A 392 -1.89 1.95 -3.11
CA ASN A 392 -1.01 2.73 -3.97
C ASN A 392 0.06 3.36 -3.12
N SER A 393 1.30 3.40 -3.62
CA SER A 393 2.35 4.11 -2.93
C SER A 393 3.42 4.64 -3.87
N ILE A 394 4.06 5.73 -3.44
CA ILE A 394 5.17 6.40 -4.11
C ILE A 394 6.21 6.79 -3.06
N LEU A 395 7.47 6.86 -3.48
CA LEU A 395 8.55 7.44 -2.68
C LEU A 395 8.92 8.80 -3.24
N VAL A 396 9.05 9.79 -2.35
CA VAL A 396 9.46 11.16 -2.65
C VAL A 396 10.65 11.56 -1.78
N TYR A 397 11.63 12.23 -2.37
CA TYR A 397 12.74 12.81 -1.64
C TYR A 397 12.45 14.25 -1.25
N VAL A 398 12.64 14.57 0.04
CA VAL A 398 12.55 15.92 0.57
C VAL A 398 13.97 16.47 0.81
N PRO A 399 14.33 17.60 0.18
CA PRO A 399 15.72 18.08 0.17
C PRO A 399 16.17 18.76 1.47
N SER A 400 15.24 19.27 2.28
CA SER A 400 15.56 19.97 3.54
C SER A 400 14.54 19.71 4.64
N ASP A 401 14.96 19.80 5.90
CA ASP A 401 14.08 19.76 7.07
C ASP A 401 12.99 20.84 6.97
N ASN A 402 11.82 20.59 7.56
CA ASN A 402 10.69 21.55 7.59
C ASN A 402 10.16 21.99 6.22
N THR A 403 10.47 21.24 5.15
CA THR A 403 9.94 21.50 3.81
C THR A 403 8.45 21.18 3.76
N ARG A 404 7.67 22.00 3.03
CA ARG A 404 6.29 21.66 2.68
C ARG A 404 6.29 20.58 1.59
N LEU A 405 5.69 19.44 1.88
CA LEU A 405 5.40 18.37 0.95
C LEU A 405 3.91 18.44 0.60
N ASN A 406 3.60 18.73 -0.67
CA ASN A 406 2.22 18.65 -1.14
C ASN A 406 1.94 17.21 -1.58
N ILE A 407 0.81 16.66 -1.13
CA ILE A 407 0.40 15.27 -1.40
C ILE A 407 -1.06 15.24 -1.85
N GLY A 408 -1.44 14.22 -2.60
CA GLY A 408 -2.86 13.94 -2.85
C GLY A 408 -3.15 13.23 -4.17
N ILE A 409 -4.35 13.49 -4.72
CA ILE A 409 -4.87 12.85 -5.92
C ILE A 409 -4.97 13.85 -7.07
N LYS A 410 -4.52 13.44 -8.26
CA LYS A 410 -4.73 14.16 -9.51
C LYS A 410 -5.61 13.34 -10.44
N VAL A 411 -6.60 13.97 -11.08
CA VAL A 411 -7.44 13.33 -12.10
C VAL A 411 -7.30 14.09 -13.42
N GLU A 412 -7.08 13.35 -14.50
CA GLU A 412 -6.92 13.86 -15.86
C GLU A 412 -7.77 13.06 -16.85
N ASN A 413 -8.18 13.72 -17.93
CA ASN A 413 -8.97 13.15 -19.02
C ASN A 413 -10.27 12.45 -18.58
N SER A 414 -10.87 12.90 -17.48
CA SER A 414 -12.22 12.50 -17.13
C SER A 414 -13.21 13.28 -17.99
N THR A 415 -13.86 12.59 -18.92
CA THR A 415 -14.76 13.20 -19.92
C THR A 415 -16.08 12.45 -20.07
N GLU A 416 -16.21 11.29 -19.44
CA GLU A 416 -17.40 10.45 -19.60
C GLU A 416 -18.14 10.30 -18.28
N ASP A 417 -19.45 10.10 -18.36
CA ASP A 417 -20.24 9.67 -17.21
C ASP A 417 -19.71 8.33 -16.66
N LEU A 418 -19.74 8.16 -15.34
CA LEU A 418 -19.25 6.99 -14.58
C LEU A 418 -17.74 6.92 -14.36
N ASP A 419 -16.98 7.87 -14.91
CA ASP A 419 -15.62 8.10 -14.47
C ASP A 419 -15.60 8.33 -12.96
N TRP A 420 -14.91 7.46 -12.23
CA TRP A 420 -14.85 7.52 -10.78
C TRP A 420 -13.47 7.18 -10.25
N THR A 421 -12.97 8.03 -9.37
CA THR A 421 -11.80 7.78 -8.54
C THR A 421 -12.25 7.72 -7.09
N ALA A 422 -11.94 6.62 -6.40
CA ALA A 422 -12.22 6.43 -4.97
C ALA A 422 -10.91 6.30 -4.21
N PHE A 423 -10.83 6.88 -3.01
CA PHE A 423 -9.61 6.83 -2.21
C PHE A 423 -9.86 7.02 -0.71
N ASP A 424 -8.96 6.49 0.10
CA ASP A 424 -8.96 6.62 1.56
C ASP A 424 -7.55 6.34 2.15
N ASN A 425 -7.41 6.47 3.48
CA ASN A 425 -6.27 5.99 4.27
C ASN A 425 -4.89 6.50 3.76
N PHE A 426 -4.73 7.82 3.68
CA PHE A 426 -3.45 8.42 3.33
C PHE A 426 -2.41 8.21 4.44
N GLN A 427 -1.35 7.47 4.15
CA GLN A 427 -0.26 7.27 5.11
C GLN A 427 1.04 7.87 4.61
N LEU A 428 1.78 8.48 5.54
CA LEU A 428 3.10 9.04 5.29
C LEU A 428 4.09 8.35 6.24
N LYS A 429 5.15 7.76 5.69
CA LYS A 429 6.22 7.13 6.48
C LYS A 429 7.57 7.74 6.11
N TYR A 430 8.42 8.02 7.10
CA TYR A 430 9.78 8.52 6.88
C TYR A 430 10.77 7.35 6.82
N CYS A 431 11.43 7.20 5.68
CA CYS A 431 12.33 6.09 5.36
C CYS A 431 13.82 6.41 5.62
N GLY A 432 14.12 7.58 6.17
CA GLY A 432 15.49 8.04 6.40
C GLY A 432 16.11 8.71 5.16
N ASP A 433 17.40 9.04 5.26
CA ASP A 433 18.18 9.71 4.21
C ASP A 433 19.24 8.77 3.60
N ASN A 434 19.23 7.49 4.00
CA ASN A 434 20.08 6.45 3.44
C ASN A 434 19.55 5.92 2.11
N ASP A 435 20.43 5.79 1.14
CA ASP A 435 20.11 5.25 -0.18
C ASP A 435 21.18 4.28 -0.71
N MET A 436 20.82 3.53 -1.73
CA MET A 436 21.69 2.60 -2.44
C MET A 436 21.38 2.68 -3.92
N VAL A 437 22.41 2.70 -4.77
CA VAL A 437 22.26 2.66 -6.22
C VAL A 437 22.54 1.26 -6.73
N LEU A 438 21.65 0.76 -7.59
CA LEU A 438 21.87 -0.37 -8.47
C LEU A 438 21.63 0.09 -9.91
N ASP A 439 22.67 0.04 -10.75
CA ASP A 439 22.59 0.51 -12.13
C ASP A 439 23.02 -0.53 -13.17
N GLU A 440 22.07 -0.88 -14.07
CA GLU A 440 22.26 -1.88 -15.12
C GLU A 440 23.35 -1.51 -16.14
N GLY A 441 23.82 -0.26 -16.14
CA GLY A 441 24.89 0.25 -17.00
C GLY A 441 26.29 -0.07 -16.50
N GLN A 442 26.46 -0.39 -15.22
CA GLN A 442 27.77 -0.53 -14.57
C GLN A 442 28.50 -1.80 -15.03
N ILE A 443 29.77 -1.67 -15.43
CA ILE A 443 30.58 -2.77 -16.00
C ILE A 443 31.42 -3.53 -14.97
N SER A 444 31.31 -3.18 -13.69
CA SER A 444 32.07 -3.76 -12.58
C SER A 444 31.25 -3.63 -11.30
N LEU A 445 31.50 -4.49 -10.30
CA LEU A 445 30.90 -4.36 -8.97
C LEU A 445 31.59 -3.30 -8.09
N GLU A 446 32.66 -2.68 -8.60
CA GLU A 446 33.44 -1.69 -7.86
C GLU A 446 32.59 -0.51 -7.36
N TYR A 447 31.61 -0.05 -8.15
CA TYR A 447 30.69 1.01 -7.71
C TYR A 447 29.86 0.60 -6.49
N LEU A 448 29.52 -0.69 -6.35
CA LEU A 448 28.75 -1.20 -5.23
C LEU A 448 29.61 -1.27 -3.96
N SER A 449 30.86 -1.72 -4.08
CA SER A 449 31.80 -1.72 -2.95
C SER A 449 32.14 -0.32 -2.44
N LYS A 450 32.13 0.69 -3.31
CA LYS A 450 32.45 2.08 -2.97
C LYS A 450 31.29 2.88 -2.34
N GLN A 451 30.09 2.30 -2.27
CA GLN A 451 28.94 2.91 -1.59
C GLN A 451 28.95 2.73 -0.07
N GLU A 452 29.88 1.93 0.48
CA GLU A 452 30.02 1.67 1.92
C GLU A 452 28.72 1.19 2.60
N LEU A 453 28.03 0.29 1.92
CA LEU A 453 26.76 -0.27 2.40
C LEU A 453 27.02 -1.25 3.56
N SER A 454 26.17 -1.16 4.59
CA SER A 454 26.17 -2.07 5.74
C SER A 454 25.02 -3.06 5.64
N PRO A 455 25.24 -4.37 5.90
CA PRO A 455 24.16 -5.36 5.93
C PRO A 455 23.21 -5.19 7.12
N SER A 456 23.56 -4.36 8.11
CA SER A 456 22.73 -4.04 9.27
C SER A 456 21.78 -2.87 9.04
N ASN A 457 21.88 -2.18 7.89
CA ASN A 457 21.15 -0.95 7.63
C ASN A 457 20.17 -1.14 6.48
N ALA A 458 19.04 -0.45 6.58
CA ALA A 458 18.08 -0.35 5.50
C ALA A 458 18.37 0.89 4.63
N TYR A 459 18.10 0.76 3.33
CA TYR A 459 18.35 1.79 2.32
C TYR A 459 17.12 2.00 1.44
N THR A 460 16.94 3.22 0.95
CA THR A 460 16.12 3.46 -0.23
C THR A 460 16.92 3.09 -1.48
N LEU A 461 16.52 2.02 -2.17
CA LEU A 461 17.13 1.56 -3.40
C LEU A 461 16.71 2.45 -4.58
N ILE A 462 17.69 3.05 -5.25
CA ILE A 462 17.62 3.67 -6.58
C ILE A 462 17.99 2.61 -7.62
N LEU A 463 16.98 2.02 -8.27
CA LEU A 463 17.16 0.93 -9.23
C LEU A 463 17.01 1.45 -10.66
N LYS A 464 18.13 1.51 -11.39
CA LYS A 464 18.14 1.72 -12.84
C LYS A 464 18.05 0.37 -13.55
N ARG A 465 16.82 0.02 -13.95
CA ARG A 465 16.50 -1.15 -14.76
C ARG A 465 15.52 -0.76 -15.86
N THR A 466 15.91 -0.87 -17.14
CA THR A 466 15.05 -0.51 -18.27
C THR A 466 14.05 -1.64 -18.57
N MET A 467 12.77 -1.39 -18.35
CA MET A 467 11.68 -2.34 -18.63
C MET A 467 10.46 -1.62 -19.19
N THR A 468 9.68 -2.33 -19.99
CA THR A 468 8.43 -1.83 -20.59
C THR A 468 7.24 -2.44 -19.85
N PRO A 469 6.33 -1.65 -19.28
CA PRO A 469 5.15 -2.18 -18.60
C PRO A 469 4.31 -3.08 -19.52
N GLY A 470 3.69 -4.11 -18.95
CA GLY A 470 2.88 -5.10 -19.66
C GLY A 470 3.69 -6.11 -20.47
N LEU A 471 5.02 -5.98 -20.57
CA LEU A 471 5.88 -6.93 -21.28
C LEU A 471 6.74 -7.73 -20.29
N TRP A 472 6.96 -9.01 -20.61
CA TRP A 472 7.88 -9.84 -19.84
C TRP A 472 9.31 -9.29 -19.95
N SER A 473 10.01 -9.24 -18.81
CA SER A 473 11.42 -8.85 -18.66
C SER A 473 12.13 -9.87 -17.77
N SER A 474 13.40 -10.21 -18.06
CA SER A 474 14.20 -10.96 -17.10
C SER A 474 14.69 -10.03 -15.99
N ILE A 475 14.78 -10.54 -14.78
CA ILE A 475 15.25 -9.79 -13.62
C ILE A 475 16.06 -10.68 -12.69
N THR A 476 17.15 -10.11 -12.18
CA THR A 476 17.85 -10.58 -11.00
C THR A 476 18.37 -9.39 -10.25
N LEU A 477 18.39 -9.46 -8.91
CA LEU A 477 18.85 -8.39 -8.05
C LEU A 477 19.78 -8.95 -6.98
N PRO A 478 20.81 -8.21 -6.53
CA PRO A 478 21.70 -8.65 -5.46
C PRO A 478 21.07 -8.47 -4.06
N VAL A 479 19.80 -8.08 -3.99
CA VAL A 479 19.06 -7.75 -2.77
C VAL A 479 17.78 -8.56 -2.68
N ALA A 480 17.25 -8.70 -1.48
CA ALA A 480 15.94 -9.31 -1.26
C ALA A 480 14.84 -8.26 -1.41
N LEU A 481 13.69 -8.64 -1.96
CA LEU A 481 12.46 -7.83 -1.93
C LEU A 481 11.29 -8.66 -1.38
N THR A 482 10.50 -8.06 -0.49
CA THR A 482 9.20 -8.61 -0.10
C THR A 482 8.15 -8.43 -1.20
N ALA A 483 7.04 -9.17 -1.13
CA ALA A 483 5.92 -8.98 -2.07
C ALA A 483 5.38 -7.54 -2.03
N ALA A 484 5.27 -6.93 -0.84
CA ALA A 484 4.87 -5.52 -0.72
C ALA A 484 5.85 -4.56 -1.42
N GLN A 485 7.17 -4.77 -1.28
CA GLN A 485 8.18 -3.97 -1.96
C GLN A 485 8.13 -4.16 -3.49
N PHE A 486 7.96 -5.41 -3.93
CA PHE A 486 7.82 -5.75 -5.35
C PHE A 486 6.57 -5.08 -5.97
N LYS A 487 5.41 -5.23 -5.34
CA LYS A 487 4.14 -4.62 -5.79
C LYS A 487 4.18 -3.10 -5.75
N THR A 488 4.79 -2.51 -4.70
CA THR A 488 5.01 -1.05 -4.65
C THR A 488 5.78 -0.55 -5.87
N ALA A 489 6.89 -1.22 -6.21
CA ALA A 489 7.78 -0.78 -7.30
C ALA A 489 7.23 -1.08 -8.70
N PHE A 490 6.60 -2.24 -8.90
CA PHE A 490 6.25 -2.77 -10.22
C PHE A 490 4.74 -2.86 -10.47
N GLY A 491 3.92 -2.63 -9.45
CA GLY A 491 2.45 -2.61 -9.47
C GLY A 491 1.80 -3.84 -8.85
N ASP A 492 0.57 -3.68 -8.35
CA ASP A 492 -0.15 -4.72 -7.60
C ASP A 492 -0.51 -5.96 -8.43
N HIS A 493 -0.65 -5.78 -9.74
CA HIS A 493 -0.88 -6.85 -10.72
C HIS A 493 0.40 -7.30 -11.44
N ALA A 494 1.57 -6.88 -10.96
CA ALA A 494 2.84 -7.35 -11.51
C ALA A 494 2.98 -8.87 -11.30
N LYS A 495 3.59 -9.55 -12.27
CA LYS A 495 3.79 -11.00 -12.22
C LYS A 495 5.27 -11.32 -12.05
N LEU A 496 5.55 -12.42 -11.34
CA LEU A 496 6.90 -12.93 -11.11
C LEU A 496 6.90 -14.45 -11.29
N ALA A 497 7.89 -14.99 -12.00
CA ALA A 497 8.01 -16.43 -12.22
C ALA A 497 9.47 -16.87 -12.25
N ARG A 498 9.73 -18.12 -11.84
CA ARG A 498 11.05 -18.75 -11.83
C ARG A 498 11.08 -19.96 -12.76
N LEU A 499 12.26 -20.30 -13.28
CA LEU A 499 12.39 -21.41 -14.23
C LEU A 499 12.05 -22.72 -13.53
N LYS A 500 11.08 -23.49 -14.04
CA LYS A 500 10.78 -24.85 -13.58
C LYS A 500 11.68 -25.85 -14.29
N GLY A 501 11.76 -25.79 -15.62
CA GLY A 501 12.57 -26.70 -16.44
C GLY A 501 11.86 -27.05 -17.74
N GLN A 502 12.25 -28.15 -18.38
CA GLN A 502 11.47 -28.71 -19.49
C GLN A 502 10.16 -29.28 -18.96
N ASP A 503 9.08 -29.11 -19.72
CA ASP A 503 7.83 -29.79 -19.43
C ASP A 503 7.99 -31.32 -19.56
N GLU A 504 7.37 -32.07 -18.65
CA GLU A 504 7.50 -33.53 -18.58
C GLU A 504 6.77 -34.24 -19.75
N ASP A 505 5.69 -33.65 -20.26
CA ASP A 505 4.83 -34.23 -21.30
C ASP A 505 5.08 -33.62 -22.70
N ILE A 506 5.64 -32.40 -22.76
CA ILE A 506 5.87 -31.63 -23.99
C ILE A 506 7.37 -31.32 -24.13
N PRO A 507 8.15 -32.18 -24.83
CA PRO A 507 9.59 -32.02 -25.00
C PRO A 507 10.05 -30.69 -25.64
N THR A 508 9.17 -29.99 -26.36
CA THR A 508 9.50 -28.70 -26.97
C THR A 508 9.13 -27.51 -26.10
N ARG A 509 8.72 -27.70 -24.83
CA ARG A 509 8.28 -26.63 -23.94
C ARG A 509 9.20 -26.47 -22.73
N ILE A 510 9.53 -25.22 -22.42
CA ILE A 510 10.19 -24.82 -21.18
C ILE A 510 9.18 -24.07 -20.30
N ASP A 511 9.01 -24.56 -19.08
CA ASP A 511 8.05 -24.05 -18.13
C ASP A 511 8.72 -23.14 -17.09
N PHE A 512 7.98 -22.09 -16.74
CA PHE A 512 8.15 -21.29 -15.55
C PHE A 512 7.00 -21.56 -14.58
N GLU A 513 7.26 -21.37 -13.30
CA GLU A 513 6.24 -21.42 -12.25
C GLU A 513 6.08 -20.04 -11.62
N SER A 514 4.83 -19.63 -11.38
CA SER A 514 4.51 -18.35 -10.73
C SER A 514 5.01 -18.33 -9.28
N VAL A 515 5.49 -17.17 -8.86
CA VAL A 515 5.79 -16.87 -7.46
C VAL A 515 4.54 -16.28 -6.83
N ASP A 516 4.13 -16.80 -5.68
CA ASP A 516 3.00 -16.27 -4.92
C ASP A 516 3.33 -14.88 -4.34
N LEU A 517 2.47 -13.90 -4.61
CA LEU A 517 2.59 -12.50 -4.18
C LEU A 517 1.47 -12.09 -3.20
N SER A 518 0.70 -13.06 -2.70
CA SER A 518 -0.45 -12.81 -1.82
C SER A 518 -0.06 -12.39 -0.41
N ASP A 519 1.05 -12.93 0.13
CA ASP A 519 1.61 -12.52 1.42
C ASP A 519 2.60 -11.37 1.26
N ASP A 520 2.17 -10.16 1.64
CA ASP A 520 2.96 -8.92 1.59
C ASP A 520 4.29 -8.99 2.34
N GLY A 521 4.37 -9.82 3.38
CA GLY A 521 5.58 -10.01 4.20
C GLY A 521 6.57 -11.02 3.61
N ALA A 522 6.14 -11.85 2.65
CA ALA A 522 6.98 -12.89 2.08
C ALA A 522 8.10 -12.32 1.20
N THR A 523 9.31 -12.86 1.33
CA THR A 523 10.42 -12.57 0.41
C THR A 523 10.18 -13.25 -0.93
N VAL A 524 10.01 -12.47 -2.00
CA VAL A 524 9.66 -12.98 -3.34
C VAL A 524 10.80 -12.84 -4.36
N ILE A 525 11.64 -11.82 -4.21
CA ILE A 525 12.94 -11.75 -4.89
C ILE A 525 13.99 -12.13 -3.86
N VAL A 526 14.73 -13.20 -4.13
CA VAL A 526 15.86 -13.64 -3.31
C VAL A 526 17.16 -13.13 -3.96
N PRO A 527 18.17 -12.69 -3.17
CA PRO A 527 19.43 -12.19 -3.69
C PRO A 527 20.08 -13.15 -4.68
N SER A 528 20.46 -12.62 -5.84
CA SER A 528 21.13 -13.35 -6.94
C SER A 528 20.39 -14.62 -7.37
N GLN A 529 19.05 -14.61 -7.34
CA GLN A 529 18.22 -15.60 -8.03
C GLN A 529 17.66 -15.03 -9.34
N LEU A 530 17.28 -15.94 -10.23
CA LEU A 530 16.92 -15.62 -11.61
C LEU A 530 15.40 -15.72 -11.80
N TYR A 531 14.81 -14.66 -12.34
CA TYR A 531 13.38 -14.59 -12.57
C TYR A 531 13.05 -14.00 -13.94
N ILE A 532 11.81 -14.23 -14.36
CA ILE A 532 11.12 -13.35 -15.31
C ILE A 532 9.99 -12.63 -14.56
N MET A 533 9.70 -11.40 -14.98
CA MET A 533 8.63 -10.60 -14.40
C MET A 533 7.89 -9.81 -15.47
N GLN A 534 6.67 -9.41 -15.16
CA GLN A 534 5.87 -8.47 -15.95
C GLN A 534 5.49 -7.32 -15.02
N SER A 535 6.11 -6.15 -15.19
CA SER A 535 5.75 -4.93 -14.46
C SER A 535 4.45 -4.37 -15.04
N THR A 536 3.57 -3.84 -14.21
CA THR A 536 2.41 -3.04 -14.66
C THR A 536 2.65 -1.53 -14.52
N ARG A 537 3.66 -1.14 -13.73
CA ARG A 537 4.07 0.27 -13.56
C ARG A 537 5.33 0.62 -14.32
N THR A 538 5.41 1.89 -14.74
CA THR A 538 6.66 2.54 -15.16
C THR A 538 7.48 2.93 -13.92
N ALA A 539 8.75 3.29 -14.14
CA ALA A 539 9.57 3.88 -13.10
C ALA A 539 8.97 5.21 -12.61
N ASN A 540 8.90 5.38 -11.30
CA ASN A 540 8.18 6.48 -10.64
C ASN A 540 8.95 7.81 -10.67
N VAL A 541 10.27 7.78 -10.88
CA VAL A 541 11.03 8.99 -11.22
C VAL A 541 11.27 9.02 -12.73
N THR A 542 10.68 10.01 -13.39
CA THR A 542 10.60 10.06 -14.87
C THR A 542 11.53 11.09 -15.49
N THR A 543 12.05 12.04 -14.72
CA THR A 543 12.90 13.13 -15.20
C THR A 543 14.08 13.42 -14.27
N GLY A 544 15.10 14.09 -14.80
CA GLY A 544 16.28 14.48 -14.05
C GLY A 544 17.29 13.35 -13.84
N ASN A 545 18.31 13.66 -13.03
CA ASN A 545 19.37 12.74 -12.67
C ASN A 545 19.45 12.64 -11.15
N TYR A 546 19.76 11.44 -10.65
CA TYR A 546 20.19 11.22 -9.29
C TYR A 546 21.71 11.05 -9.28
N SER A 547 22.40 11.71 -8.35
CA SER A 547 23.84 11.58 -8.16
C SER A 547 24.15 11.20 -6.72
N LYS A 548 25.15 10.33 -6.54
CA LYS A 548 25.67 9.93 -5.24
C LYS A 548 27.19 9.94 -5.25
N ASP A 549 27.76 10.58 -4.25
CA ASP A 549 29.20 10.54 -4.01
C ASP A 549 29.60 9.21 -3.39
N LEU A 550 30.70 8.65 -3.88
CA LEU A 550 31.29 7.40 -3.43
C LEU A 550 32.47 7.69 -2.49
N ASN A 551 32.92 6.68 -1.75
CA ASN A 551 33.97 6.85 -0.74
C ASN A 551 35.34 7.28 -1.28
N ASP A 552 35.58 7.10 -2.59
CA ASP A 552 36.77 7.57 -3.29
C ASP A 552 36.60 8.96 -3.92
N HIS A 553 35.54 9.69 -3.55
CA HIS A 553 35.14 10.99 -4.09
C HIS A 553 34.74 10.99 -5.57
N THR A 554 34.62 9.80 -6.19
CA THR A 554 33.93 9.70 -7.48
C THR A 554 32.43 9.79 -7.28
N GLN A 555 31.69 10.06 -8.36
CA GLN A 555 30.23 10.17 -8.32
C GLN A 555 29.61 9.14 -9.27
N ILE A 556 28.60 8.43 -8.79
CA ILE A 556 27.69 7.66 -9.65
C ILE A 556 26.48 8.52 -9.99
N THR A 557 26.12 8.58 -11.28
CA THR A 557 24.96 9.31 -11.77
C THR A 557 23.99 8.37 -12.47
N VAL A 558 22.74 8.41 -12.04
CA VAL A 558 21.63 7.63 -12.59
C VAL A 558 20.65 8.57 -13.26
N ALA A 559 20.53 8.46 -14.58
CA ALA A 559 19.52 9.20 -15.34
C ALA A 559 18.14 8.54 -15.19
N ALA A 560 17.09 9.35 -15.04
CA ALA A 560 15.71 8.88 -15.16
C ALA A 560 15.47 8.23 -16.55
N PRO A 561 14.52 7.28 -16.68
CA PRO A 561 13.66 6.78 -15.60
C PRO A 561 14.37 5.74 -14.72
N TYR A 562 14.07 5.74 -13.41
CA TYR A 562 14.53 4.73 -12.44
C TYR A 562 13.46 4.48 -11.37
N PHE A 563 13.50 3.30 -10.76
CA PHE A 563 12.60 2.90 -9.68
C PHE A 563 13.20 3.27 -8.32
N THR A 564 12.33 3.54 -7.35
CA THR A 564 12.73 3.71 -5.94
C THR A 564 12.01 2.73 -5.04
N ILE A 565 12.74 2.03 -4.17
CA ILE A 565 12.18 0.99 -3.29
C ILE A 565 12.71 1.21 -1.87
N ASN A 566 11.84 1.37 -0.87
CA ASN A 566 12.25 1.62 0.51
C ASN A 566 12.66 0.34 1.23
N ASN A 567 13.45 0.49 2.29
CA ASN A 567 13.79 -0.57 3.25
C ASN A 567 14.49 -1.80 2.65
N VAL A 568 15.42 -1.57 1.72
CA VAL A 568 16.17 -2.63 1.03
C VAL A 568 17.56 -2.78 1.65
N VAL A 569 18.06 -4.02 1.69
CA VAL A 569 19.34 -4.37 2.33
C VAL A 569 20.21 -5.14 1.35
N LEU A 570 21.48 -4.74 1.23
CA LEU A 570 22.51 -5.55 0.59
C LEU A 570 23.20 -6.40 1.67
N ALA A 571 22.76 -7.65 1.83
CA ALA A 571 23.26 -8.54 2.87
C ALA A 571 24.73 -8.97 2.65
N SER A 572 25.15 -9.09 1.39
CA SER A 572 26.50 -9.45 1.00
C SER A 572 26.82 -8.94 -0.40
N MET A 573 28.11 -8.76 -0.69
CA MET A 573 28.54 -8.46 -2.07
C MET A 573 28.16 -9.62 -3.00
N PRO A 574 27.53 -9.36 -4.15
CA PRO A 574 27.14 -10.40 -5.09
C PRO A 574 28.34 -10.84 -5.93
N GLU A 575 28.20 -11.97 -6.62
CA GLU A 575 29.04 -12.28 -7.76
C GLU A 575 28.58 -11.49 -9.00
N ALA A 576 29.52 -11.16 -9.88
CA ALA A 576 29.20 -10.43 -11.10
C ALA A 576 28.28 -11.24 -12.03
N THR A 577 28.49 -12.56 -12.09
CA THR A 577 27.77 -13.50 -12.95
C THR A 577 27.57 -14.81 -12.21
N PHE A 578 26.44 -15.47 -12.42
CA PHE A 578 26.10 -16.71 -11.74
C PHE A 578 25.09 -17.50 -12.57
N ALA A 579 24.90 -18.77 -12.23
CA ALA A 579 24.00 -19.65 -12.94
C ALA A 579 23.37 -20.67 -11.99
N GLU A 580 22.14 -21.07 -12.29
CA GLU A 580 21.48 -22.20 -11.65
C GLU A 580 22.17 -23.53 -12.01
N THR A 581 21.82 -24.58 -11.27
CA THR A 581 22.22 -25.94 -11.67
C THR A 581 21.57 -26.28 -13.03
N PRO A 582 22.32 -26.83 -14.00
CA PRO A 582 21.76 -27.25 -15.29
C PRO A 582 20.59 -28.22 -15.12
N LYS A 583 19.54 -28.03 -15.92
CA LYS A 583 18.34 -28.86 -15.97
C LYS A 583 18.35 -29.69 -17.24
N THR A 584 18.30 -31.01 -17.12
CA THR A 584 18.32 -31.93 -18.27
C THR A 584 17.12 -31.70 -19.17
N THR A 585 17.33 -31.85 -20.48
CA THR A 585 16.28 -31.76 -21.49
C THR A 585 16.39 -32.91 -22.47
N SER A 586 15.26 -33.39 -22.97
CA SER A 586 15.18 -34.37 -24.07
C SER A 586 15.43 -33.76 -25.47
N THR A 587 15.71 -32.45 -25.57
CA THR A 587 16.10 -31.79 -26.82
C THR A 587 17.57 -32.05 -27.17
N GLU A 588 18.00 -31.66 -28.38
CA GLU A 588 19.39 -31.76 -28.83
C GLU A 588 20.39 -31.01 -27.93
N ALA A 589 19.92 -30.05 -27.13
CA ALA A 589 20.74 -29.36 -26.15
C ALA A 589 21.18 -30.25 -24.98
N GLY A 590 20.47 -31.34 -24.68
CA GLY A 590 20.76 -32.24 -23.56
C GLY A 590 20.55 -31.63 -22.15
N SER A 591 20.81 -30.35 -21.97
CA SER A 591 20.38 -29.55 -20.82
C SER A 591 20.26 -28.08 -21.17
N ILE A 592 19.49 -27.37 -20.35
CA ILE A 592 19.47 -25.91 -20.29
C ILE A 592 19.99 -25.42 -18.94
N GLN A 593 20.50 -24.19 -18.90
CA GLN A 593 20.94 -23.56 -17.67
C GLN A 593 20.44 -22.13 -17.61
N PHE A 594 19.78 -21.74 -16.52
CA PHE A 594 19.42 -20.34 -16.31
C PHE A 594 20.63 -19.60 -15.77
N CYS A 595 21.00 -18.49 -16.39
CA CYS A 595 22.19 -17.72 -16.07
C CYS A 595 21.82 -16.23 -15.89
N GLY A 596 22.61 -15.49 -15.12
CA GLY A 596 22.41 -14.06 -14.90
C GLY A 596 23.68 -13.28 -14.65
N THR A 597 23.55 -11.95 -14.71
CA THR A 597 24.63 -10.99 -14.44
C THR A 597 24.11 -9.81 -13.63
N GLN A 598 24.88 -9.36 -12.64
CA GLN A 598 24.62 -8.11 -11.89
C GLN A 598 25.20 -6.89 -12.60
N ILE A 599 26.11 -7.08 -13.56
CA ILE A 599 26.83 -6.01 -14.27
C ILE A 599 26.58 -6.06 -15.78
N ASN A 600 26.82 -4.94 -16.44
CA ASN A 600 26.80 -4.78 -17.88
C ASN A 600 27.99 -5.51 -18.53
N GLN A 601 27.69 -6.63 -19.18
CA GLN A 601 28.62 -7.38 -20.00
C GLN A 601 28.64 -6.79 -21.41
N THR A 602 29.61 -5.92 -21.68
CA THR A 602 29.75 -5.23 -22.98
C THR A 602 30.37 -6.08 -24.07
N ALA A 603 31.12 -7.13 -23.70
CA ALA A 603 31.58 -8.16 -24.62
C ALA A 603 30.44 -9.13 -24.96
N ASN A 604 30.61 -9.92 -26.04
CA ASN A 604 29.67 -10.97 -26.45
C ASN A 604 29.67 -12.12 -25.43
N PHE A 605 28.99 -11.91 -24.30
CA PHE A 605 29.04 -12.75 -23.10
C PHE A 605 27.96 -13.84 -23.12
N VAL A 606 26.74 -13.52 -23.56
CA VAL A 606 25.70 -14.52 -23.74
C VAL A 606 26.10 -15.39 -24.92
N PRO A 607 26.24 -16.72 -24.75
CA PRO A 607 26.65 -17.60 -25.84
C PRO A 607 25.66 -17.57 -27.01
N ALA A 608 26.14 -17.92 -28.21
CA ALA A 608 25.25 -18.29 -29.30
C ALA A 608 24.39 -19.50 -28.88
N GLN A 609 23.26 -19.70 -29.56
CA GLN A 609 22.30 -20.77 -29.28
C GLN A 609 21.68 -20.72 -27.88
N SER A 610 21.64 -19.53 -27.25
CA SER A 610 20.95 -19.28 -25.99
C SER A 610 19.55 -18.70 -26.23
N TYR A 611 18.73 -18.62 -25.19
CA TYR A 611 17.46 -17.89 -25.22
C TYR A 611 17.54 -16.63 -24.35
N VAL A 612 17.15 -15.49 -24.94
CA VAL A 612 17.09 -14.19 -24.26
C VAL A 612 15.71 -13.57 -24.41
N LEU A 613 15.29 -12.79 -23.42
CA LEU A 613 14.01 -12.11 -23.48
C LEU A 613 14.17 -10.71 -24.08
N GLY A 614 13.44 -10.43 -25.16
CA GLY A 614 13.54 -9.18 -25.90
C GLY A 614 12.81 -8.04 -25.19
N GLY A 615 13.52 -6.97 -24.82
CA GLY A 615 12.93 -5.83 -24.11
C GLY A 615 11.87 -5.04 -24.89
N ASN A 616 11.83 -5.17 -26.21
CA ASN A 616 10.90 -4.43 -27.08
C ASN A 616 9.51 -5.07 -27.18
N ASN A 617 9.38 -6.37 -26.92
CA ASN A 617 8.12 -7.09 -27.09
C ASN A 617 7.89 -8.21 -26.05
N GLY A 618 8.80 -8.40 -25.10
CA GLY A 618 8.70 -9.42 -24.05
C GLY A 618 8.68 -10.86 -24.57
N LYS A 619 9.23 -11.12 -25.76
CA LYS A 619 9.28 -12.46 -26.36
C LYS A 619 10.65 -13.11 -26.16
N TRP A 620 10.67 -14.44 -26.11
CA TRP A 620 11.92 -15.19 -26.10
C TRP A 620 12.53 -15.26 -27.49
N TYR A 621 13.82 -15.01 -27.58
CA TYR A 621 14.61 -15.04 -28.79
C TYR A 621 15.74 -16.04 -28.66
N HIS A 622 15.85 -16.91 -29.64
CA HIS A 622 16.98 -17.79 -29.79
C HIS A 622 18.15 -17.05 -30.47
N THR A 623 19.32 -17.04 -29.85
CA THR A 623 20.49 -16.30 -30.32
C THR A 623 21.21 -17.10 -31.39
N THR A 624 21.52 -16.48 -32.54
CA THR A 624 22.35 -17.10 -33.59
C THR A 624 23.84 -16.82 -33.41
N SER A 625 24.17 -15.75 -32.69
CA SER A 625 25.51 -15.31 -32.36
C SER A 625 25.56 -14.89 -30.89
N ALA A 626 26.77 -14.86 -30.32
CA ALA A 626 26.96 -14.39 -28.96
C ALA A 626 26.67 -12.88 -28.88
N LEU A 627 26.09 -12.42 -27.78
CA LEU A 627 25.61 -11.04 -27.63
C LEU A 627 25.95 -10.43 -26.26
N PRO A 628 26.10 -9.10 -26.18
CA PRO A 628 26.27 -8.39 -24.91
C PRO A 628 24.95 -8.34 -24.13
N ILE A 629 25.05 -8.22 -22.81
CA ILE A 629 23.89 -8.16 -21.92
C ILE A 629 24.10 -7.15 -20.79
N LYS A 630 23.12 -6.28 -20.58
CA LYS A 630 23.14 -5.29 -19.49
C LYS A 630 22.95 -5.96 -18.12
N GLY A 631 23.32 -5.28 -17.03
CA GLY A 631 23.17 -5.79 -15.67
C GLY A 631 21.72 -6.11 -15.29
N PHE A 632 21.55 -6.88 -14.22
CA PHE A 632 20.26 -7.28 -13.64
C PHE A 632 19.35 -8.04 -14.62
N ARG A 633 19.97 -8.82 -15.52
CA ARG A 633 19.27 -9.60 -16.55
C ARG A 633 19.72 -11.05 -16.53
N CYS A 634 18.82 -11.90 -17.03
CA CYS A 634 18.99 -13.34 -17.09
C CYS A 634 18.77 -13.85 -18.53
N TRP A 635 19.35 -15.00 -18.85
CA TRP A 635 19.19 -15.74 -20.11
C TRP A 635 19.26 -17.25 -19.86
N ILE A 636 18.73 -18.04 -20.77
CA ILE A 636 18.84 -19.51 -20.70
C ILE A 636 19.92 -19.96 -21.68
N ALA A 637 21.03 -20.46 -21.17
CA ALA A 637 22.06 -21.11 -21.96
C ALA A 637 21.67 -22.54 -22.33
N THR A 638 22.16 -23.02 -23.47
CA THR A 638 22.01 -24.41 -23.93
C THR A 638 23.40 -25.01 -24.16
N ASN A 639 23.53 -26.35 -24.10
CA ASN A 639 24.82 -27.00 -24.35
C ASN A 639 25.09 -27.27 -25.84
N THR A 640 24.35 -26.69 -26.79
CA THR A 640 24.60 -26.94 -28.22
C THR A 640 25.84 -26.19 -28.70
N SER A 641 26.91 -26.93 -29.01
CA SER A 641 28.09 -26.42 -29.74
C SER A 641 27.94 -26.51 -31.27
N GLY A 642 26.77 -26.93 -31.77
CA GLY A 642 26.46 -27.15 -33.18
C GLY A 642 25.45 -26.14 -33.76
N ALA A 643 25.57 -25.83 -35.04
CA ALA A 643 24.73 -24.86 -35.73
C ALA A 643 23.32 -25.43 -36.03
N SER A 644 22.31 -24.89 -35.33
CA SER A 644 20.84 -25.05 -35.48
C SER A 644 20.17 -25.95 -34.44
N PRO A 645 19.16 -25.46 -33.71
CA PRO A 645 18.20 -26.32 -33.03
C PRO A 645 17.23 -26.88 -34.07
N ALA A 646 17.09 -28.20 -34.19
CA ALA A 646 16.15 -28.81 -35.13
C ALA A 646 14.66 -28.57 -34.77
N LYS A 647 14.35 -28.03 -33.57
CA LYS A 647 12.97 -27.72 -33.13
C LYS A 647 12.90 -26.42 -32.34
N ALA A 648 11.94 -25.57 -32.71
CA ALA A 648 11.65 -24.35 -31.97
C ALA A 648 11.01 -24.69 -30.61
N VAL A 649 11.51 -24.07 -29.55
CA VAL A 649 11.07 -24.27 -28.16
C VAL A 649 10.02 -23.22 -27.80
N THR A 650 8.92 -23.65 -27.15
CA THR A 650 7.88 -22.79 -26.59
C THR A 650 8.14 -22.53 -25.11
N PHE A 651 7.54 -21.45 -24.59
CA PHE A 651 7.66 -21.07 -23.19
C PHE A 651 6.27 -20.92 -22.56
N ALA A 652 6.11 -21.42 -21.34
CA ALA A 652 4.86 -21.36 -20.58
C ALA A 652 5.06 -20.89 -19.14
N ILE A 653 3.97 -20.42 -18.55
CA ILE A 653 3.86 -20.17 -17.12
C ILE A 653 2.72 -21.01 -16.60
N ASP A 654 2.97 -21.81 -15.56
CA ASP A 654 1.99 -22.71 -14.94
C ASP A 654 1.29 -23.63 -15.96
N GLY A 655 2.07 -24.14 -16.93
CA GLY A 655 1.59 -25.03 -17.99
C GLY A 655 0.76 -24.34 -19.09
N LYS A 656 0.52 -23.03 -19.00
CA LYS A 656 -0.20 -22.23 -19.99
C LYS A 656 0.76 -21.58 -20.97
N THR A 657 0.62 -21.96 -22.25
CA THR A 657 1.24 -21.30 -23.41
C THR A 657 0.18 -20.50 -24.16
N GLU A 658 0.32 -19.19 -24.38
CA GLU A 658 -0.36 -18.56 -25.52
C GLU A 658 0.51 -17.62 -26.37
N GLY A 659 0.12 -17.57 -27.66
CA GLY A 659 0.80 -16.89 -28.76
C GLY A 659 1.63 -17.84 -29.65
N GLU A 660 2.35 -17.24 -30.62
CA GLU A 660 3.32 -17.95 -31.46
C GLU A 660 4.48 -18.51 -30.64
N VAL A 661 5.33 -19.36 -31.25
CA VAL A 661 6.38 -20.16 -30.58
C VAL A 661 7.33 -19.37 -29.65
N THR A 662 7.43 -18.05 -29.81
CA THR A 662 8.29 -17.14 -29.02
C THR A 662 7.56 -16.32 -27.95
N ALA A 663 6.23 -16.38 -27.88
CA ALA A 663 5.41 -15.64 -26.92
C ALA A 663 5.17 -16.45 -25.64
N ILE A 664 5.06 -15.75 -24.51
CA ILE A 664 4.64 -16.28 -23.19
C ILE A 664 3.28 -15.67 -22.82
N GLN A 665 2.49 -15.21 -23.81
CA GLN A 665 1.33 -14.42 -23.45
C GLN A 665 0.21 -15.32 -22.98
N GLY A 666 0.09 -15.43 -21.66
CA GLY A 666 -1.18 -15.51 -20.92
C GLY A 666 -2.29 -14.73 -21.63
N GLN A 667 -3.16 -15.40 -22.37
CA GLN A 667 -4.55 -15.00 -22.46
C GLN A 667 -5.17 -15.41 -21.13
N GLU A 668 -4.89 -14.61 -20.10
CA GLU A 668 -5.92 -14.44 -19.09
C GLU A 668 -7.13 -13.91 -19.86
N LEU A 669 -8.07 -14.82 -20.13
CA LEU A 669 -9.47 -14.53 -19.89
C LEU A 669 -9.47 -13.65 -18.65
N ASP A 670 -9.63 -12.33 -18.85
CA ASP A 670 -10.26 -11.51 -17.85
C ASP A 670 -11.40 -12.39 -17.33
N ALA A 671 -11.31 -12.83 -16.08
CA ALA A 671 -12.45 -13.41 -15.38
C ALA A 671 -13.48 -12.31 -15.10
N GLN A 672 -13.69 -11.39 -16.06
CA GLN A 672 -14.93 -10.69 -16.20
C GLN A 672 -15.90 -11.70 -16.80
N PRO A 673 -16.87 -12.22 -16.03
CA PRO A 673 -18.00 -12.89 -16.64
C PRO A 673 -18.56 -11.95 -17.70
N ALA A 674 -18.73 -12.45 -18.93
CA ALA A 674 -19.51 -11.75 -19.93
C ALA A 674 -20.82 -11.32 -19.27
N ARG A 675 -21.23 -10.05 -19.45
CA ARG A 675 -22.50 -9.56 -18.93
C ARG A 675 -23.60 -10.57 -19.32
N THR A 676 -24.40 -10.99 -18.35
CA THR A 676 -25.40 -12.08 -18.46
C THR A 676 -26.63 -11.69 -19.31
N ASP A 677 -26.43 -10.82 -20.30
CA ASP A 677 -27.44 -10.28 -21.21
C ASP A 677 -26.88 -9.99 -22.63
N ALA A 678 -25.66 -10.43 -22.92
CA ALA A 678 -24.97 -10.12 -24.17
C ALA A 678 -25.36 -11.05 -25.32
N ALA A 679 -25.83 -10.48 -26.44
CA ALA A 679 -26.06 -11.24 -27.67
C ALA A 679 -24.75 -11.83 -28.24
N VAL A 680 -24.84 -13.05 -28.79
CA VAL A 680 -23.71 -13.77 -29.41
C VAL A 680 -23.82 -13.67 -30.92
N TYR A 681 -22.72 -13.33 -31.59
CA TYR A 681 -22.64 -13.23 -33.05
C TYR A 681 -21.58 -14.17 -33.62
N ASN A 682 -21.75 -14.65 -34.85
CA ASN A 682 -20.68 -15.34 -35.57
C ASN A 682 -19.72 -14.33 -36.24
N LEU A 683 -18.63 -14.82 -36.84
CA LEU A 683 -17.64 -13.98 -37.54
C LEU A 683 -18.20 -13.24 -38.77
N GLN A 684 -19.37 -13.65 -39.26
CA GLN A 684 -20.09 -13.00 -40.35
C GLN A 684 -21.07 -11.91 -39.82
N GLY A 685 -21.05 -11.62 -38.53
CA GLY A 685 -21.89 -10.58 -37.90
C GLY A 685 -23.36 -10.98 -37.72
N GLN A 686 -23.69 -12.27 -37.87
CA GLN A 686 -25.04 -12.77 -37.67
C GLN A 686 -25.25 -13.12 -36.20
N LYS A 687 -26.37 -12.68 -35.62
CA LYS A 687 -26.75 -13.05 -34.25
C LYS A 687 -27.11 -14.54 -34.21
N VAL A 688 -26.42 -15.30 -33.35
CA VAL A 688 -26.57 -16.77 -33.20
C VAL A 688 -27.09 -17.19 -31.83
N ALA A 689 -27.00 -16.33 -30.82
CA ALA A 689 -27.70 -16.51 -29.54
C ALA A 689 -28.10 -15.16 -28.94
N SER A 690 -29.14 -15.17 -28.10
CA SER A 690 -29.66 -13.97 -27.46
C SER A 690 -28.95 -13.63 -26.15
N ASP A 691 -28.27 -14.60 -25.54
CA ASP A 691 -27.60 -14.49 -24.26
C ASP A 691 -26.25 -15.22 -24.32
N ALA A 692 -25.25 -14.69 -23.62
CA ALA A 692 -23.92 -15.28 -23.48
C ALA A 692 -23.98 -16.63 -22.75
N LEU A 693 -25.00 -16.88 -21.91
CA LEU A 693 -25.22 -18.17 -21.26
C LEU A 693 -25.49 -19.32 -22.24
N ASP A 694 -25.90 -19.01 -23.47
CA ASP A 694 -26.14 -20.00 -24.51
C ASP A 694 -24.88 -20.32 -25.34
N LEU A 695 -23.72 -19.74 -25.01
CA LEU A 695 -22.45 -20.03 -25.69
C LEU A 695 -22.19 -21.54 -25.74
N ASP A 696 -22.29 -22.25 -24.62
CA ASP A 696 -21.98 -23.70 -24.52
C ASP A 696 -22.89 -24.61 -25.37
N ARG A 697 -23.95 -24.05 -25.96
CA ARG A 697 -24.88 -24.76 -26.86
C ARG A 697 -24.56 -24.54 -28.34
N LEU A 698 -23.62 -23.65 -28.65
CA LEU A 698 -23.18 -23.37 -30.01
C LEU A 698 -22.08 -24.35 -30.46
N PRO A 699 -22.00 -24.67 -31.75
CA PRO A 699 -20.92 -25.51 -32.30
C PRO A 699 -19.52 -24.94 -32.02
N ALA A 700 -18.49 -25.78 -32.10
CA ALA A 700 -17.10 -25.34 -32.02
C ALA A 700 -16.82 -24.25 -33.08
N GLY A 701 -16.24 -23.14 -32.66
CA GLY A 701 -16.10 -21.96 -33.51
C GLY A 701 -15.74 -20.69 -32.75
N ILE A 702 -15.53 -19.60 -33.50
CA ILE A 702 -15.26 -18.27 -32.94
C ILE A 702 -16.53 -17.43 -33.01
N TYR A 703 -16.91 -16.87 -31.87
CA TYR A 703 -18.06 -16.01 -31.70
C TYR A 703 -17.66 -14.64 -31.17
N ILE A 704 -18.51 -13.64 -31.36
CA ILE A 704 -18.37 -12.30 -30.81
C ILE A 704 -19.44 -12.12 -29.73
N VAL A 705 -19.03 -11.85 -28.50
CA VAL A 705 -19.92 -11.55 -27.36
C VAL A 705 -19.41 -10.27 -26.69
N SER A 706 -20.26 -9.26 -26.54
CA SER A 706 -19.87 -7.95 -25.96
C SER A 706 -18.58 -7.38 -26.56
N HIS A 707 -18.45 -7.38 -27.89
CA HIS A 707 -17.27 -6.91 -28.64
C HIS A 707 -15.98 -7.72 -28.43
N ARG A 708 -16.04 -8.90 -27.79
CA ARG A 708 -14.91 -9.80 -27.56
C ARG A 708 -15.04 -11.07 -28.40
N LYS A 709 -13.92 -11.61 -28.87
CA LYS A 709 -13.88 -12.93 -29.54
C LYS A 709 -13.85 -14.03 -28.47
N VAL A 710 -14.79 -14.96 -28.54
CA VAL A 710 -14.89 -16.15 -27.67
C VAL A 710 -14.73 -17.38 -28.55
N ALA A 711 -13.84 -18.30 -28.19
CA ALA A 711 -13.65 -19.56 -28.90
C ALA A 711 -14.28 -20.71 -28.13
N ILE A 712 -15.19 -21.43 -28.77
CA ILE A 712 -15.76 -22.68 -28.25
C ILE A 712 -15.00 -23.83 -28.89
N LYS A 713 -14.51 -24.74 -28.04
CA LYS A 713 -13.74 -25.92 -28.44
C LYS A 713 -14.65 -27.09 -28.79
#